data_AF-A1SXJ1-F1
#
_entry.id   AF-A1SXJ1-F1
#
_cell.length_a   1.000
_cell.length_b   1.000
_cell.length_c   1.000
_cell.angle_alpha   90.00
_cell.angle_beta   90.00
_cell.angle_gamma   90.00
#
_symmetry.space_group_name_H-M   'P 1'
#
loop_
_entity.id
_entity.type
_entity.pdbx_description
1 polymer ?
#
loop_
_entity_poly.entity_id
_entity_poly.type
_entity_poly.pdbx_seq_one_letter_code
_entity_poly.pdbx_strand_id
1 'polypeptide(L)'
;MNKITIPCKYLDRVFKKPEQMGHRGDPMLWDWLKDNLKSAGDESTGEELLREIRNHLEEFGVDLSGRFDESQGDVHIKAFDRGGMSGICVSTRWWVRKGLPLIEQRLTDVSKVLAFKQMKLPRNVEKLFFIGDIHAQYEKLTDLLTHCGYIESEPENAFTYGRLVFLGDLIDNKPDWGGDHLSLLNHIKDLVDKRLAYCVLGNHEFNAIGWSLKKPDGSYCRDRNKSGNRRQHQLFLEQVGEDSRQYHQWIEWFKTLPLFMDFADVRVIHACWHQESIDRIRPYLNDDNSLKTEYWYDAFDPEHELYQFCETLLKGPEIALPEGCSFKDKNKIERKNIRVGWWKAQEDIKTFRDLAVVPNAEGDFIPDLPVQSMHTRFNKEQDVPVVVGHYTLNSAVPYCVGDKVVCVDFNAASPGKRLNGYVVNVTSWKSADELVSEDNFCAIELVNADIIVWLGVDNILSEYLESIALPELNEELSESLLEKIGAILKHEWAPRNSVLKIEYDNYLEDVLKLAGAQKEDELTMYLYFTEKYIQGIEREHAVSVCRRVASYITAMVKNESEKVADSPTYDEALRAKFISKAKGSLLGLALGDALGTTLEFKSKDSYQPLTDMVGGGPFRLEAGQWTDDTSMALCLADSFLAVGRHNAEDQMQRYIRWRDLGENSVTGKCFDIGNTVSAAINQYLSTKDANAGSQEAYSAGNGSLMRLAPVAIFYSPAKNVELAELLDKARLSSIVTHAEPRAIEGCQIMAWLLFQIFDGEQSKVSLFKGLSVAFTDLSTDMEKIVAGSFLRKERSQIRGTGFVVDSLEAALWCFANSESFEQGALLAANLGDDADTTAAIFGQLAGAFYGIEQLPEHWLRKLAWRDKLEQTAEFLALTPPFSQLTELITDIQEKTDNGRTALHISDKLFMDFYRFNMILNYTGLEFEIRDPCEVIQRFNYLECLRYLTVLIRGEKFNPDGISNTERSGDIDLWAQGLTELYDFQPHEEYGYDPELESDKWGRKPSAKVSRINLDESFDTDSIFDYGSGEKKVRTEQNKVNHCPICNQEIYFSQRYPNYVCERCSAHPVDENGRELSFHNTYFSGGGFKAQYVDSKEIRDSNICYIEGIKCWAAEAYMGGIVVQLFTEAIEREHDSWN
;
A
#
# COMPACT_ATOMS: atom_id res chain seq x y z
N MET A 1 36.08 -39.15 -8.33
CA MET A 1 34.91 -38.24 -8.29
C MET A 1 34.50 -37.89 -9.71
N ASN A 2 33.41 -37.14 -9.89
CA ASN A 2 33.04 -36.60 -11.22
C ASN A 2 33.95 -35.41 -11.56
N LYS A 3 34.18 -35.15 -12.86
CA LYS A 3 34.90 -33.97 -13.37
C LYS A 3 34.07 -32.68 -13.31
N ILE A 4 33.30 -32.50 -12.25
CA ILE A 4 32.39 -31.37 -12.10
C ILE A 4 33.04 -30.38 -11.16
N THR A 5 33.20 -29.16 -11.66
CA THR A 5 33.60 -27.97 -10.91
C THR A 5 32.63 -27.71 -9.76
N ILE A 6 33.16 -27.39 -8.59
CA ILE A 6 32.40 -27.08 -7.38
C ILE A 6 32.63 -25.59 -7.03
N PRO A 7 31.67 -24.70 -7.34
CA PRO A 7 31.76 -23.29 -6.95
C PRO A 7 31.93 -23.10 -5.44
N CYS A 8 32.65 -22.05 -5.05
CA CYS A 8 33.04 -21.75 -3.67
C CYS A 8 31.84 -21.64 -2.72
N LYS A 9 30.66 -21.22 -3.21
CA LYS A 9 29.42 -21.16 -2.41
C LYS A 9 28.92 -22.52 -1.90
N TYR A 10 29.36 -23.64 -2.46
CA TYR A 10 29.03 -24.98 -1.98
C TYR A 10 30.05 -25.55 -0.98
N LEU A 11 31.16 -24.85 -0.70
CA LEU A 11 32.18 -25.31 0.26
C LEU A 11 31.63 -25.37 1.70
N ASP A 12 30.72 -24.47 2.09
CA ASP A 12 30.10 -24.53 3.42
C ASP A 12 29.30 -25.85 3.62
N ARG A 13 28.76 -26.47 2.55
CA ARG A 13 28.14 -27.82 2.58
C ARG A 13 29.17 -28.94 2.77
N VAL A 14 30.41 -28.74 2.31
CA VAL A 14 31.55 -29.65 2.50
C VAL A 14 32.11 -29.56 3.93
N PHE A 15 32.17 -28.35 4.50
CA PHE A 15 32.76 -28.10 5.82
C PHE A 15 31.76 -28.04 6.99
N LYS A 16 30.44 -28.19 6.76
CA LYS A 16 29.38 -28.08 7.79
C LYS A 16 29.64 -28.90 9.07
N LYS A 17 29.39 -28.25 10.23
CA LYS A 17 29.40 -28.79 11.60
C LYS A 17 30.74 -29.39 12.08
N PRO A 18 31.87 -28.64 12.04
CA PRO A 18 33.14 -29.11 12.57
C PRO A 18 33.12 -29.33 14.09
N GLU A 19 32.41 -28.49 14.85
CA GLU A 19 32.31 -28.56 16.32
C GLU A 19 31.70 -29.87 16.85
N GLN A 20 30.82 -30.50 16.07
CA GLN A 20 30.23 -31.81 16.42
C GLN A 20 31.21 -32.99 16.29
N MET A 21 32.40 -32.77 15.74
CA MET A 21 33.45 -33.79 15.56
C MET A 21 34.37 -33.95 16.78
N GLY A 22 34.22 -33.08 17.79
CA GLY A 22 34.96 -33.11 19.06
C GLY A 22 36.40 -32.61 18.98
N HIS A 23 37.13 -32.68 20.11
CA HIS A 23 38.48 -32.10 20.35
C HIS A 23 39.64 -32.64 19.47
N ARG A 24 39.38 -33.18 18.28
CA ARG A 24 40.40 -33.69 17.33
C ARG A 24 40.22 -33.20 15.89
N GLY A 25 39.10 -32.53 15.59
CA GLY A 25 38.94 -31.68 14.42
C GLY A 25 38.69 -30.25 14.89
N ASP A 26 39.76 -29.50 15.13
CA ASP A 26 39.65 -28.13 15.66
C ASP A 26 38.86 -27.24 14.68
N PRO A 27 37.75 -26.59 15.11
CA PRO A 27 36.94 -25.76 14.23
C PRO A 27 37.72 -24.67 13.49
N MET A 28 38.74 -24.07 14.12
CA MET A 28 39.55 -23.04 13.47
C MET A 28 40.39 -23.59 12.30
N LEU A 29 40.79 -24.86 12.33
CA LEU A 29 41.43 -25.49 11.16
C LEU A 29 40.40 -25.77 10.06
N TRP A 30 39.16 -26.13 10.41
CA TRP A 30 38.09 -26.35 9.43
C TRP A 30 37.70 -25.06 8.72
N ASP A 31 37.54 -23.95 9.46
CA ASP A 31 37.30 -22.63 8.87
C ASP A 31 38.51 -22.13 8.09
N TRP A 32 39.74 -22.30 8.59
CA TRP A 32 40.94 -21.91 7.84
C TRP A 32 41.08 -22.68 6.52
N LEU A 33 40.84 -24.00 6.51
CA LEU A 33 40.86 -24.81 5.29
C LEU A 33 39.77 -24.33 4.31
N LYS A 34 38.56 -24.05 4.80
CA LYS A 34 37.46 -23.50 3.99
C LYS A 34 37.84 -22.16 3.35
N ASP A 35 38.41 -21.25 4.12
CA ASP A 35 38.75 -19.90 3.64
C ASP A 35 39.92 -19.89 2.65
N ASN A 36 40.92 -20.78 2.83
CA ASN A 36 42.04 -20.89 1.89
C ASN A 36 41.66 -21.62 0.58
N LEU A 37 40.59 -22.43 0.59
CA LEU A 37 40.00 -22.96 -0.64
C LEU A 37 39.13 -21.93 -1.36
N LYS A 38 38.46 -21.01 -0.63
CA LYS A 38 37.73 -19.88 -1.26
C LYS A 38 38.65 -18.99 -2.09
N SER A 39 39.93 -18.87 -1.72
CA SER A 39 40.94 -18.13 -2.50
C SER A 39 41.50 -18.87 -3.72
N ALA A 40 41.19 -20.16 -3.93
CA ALA A 40 41.67 -20.93 -5.09
C ALA A 40 40.84 -20.68 -6.38
N GLY A 41 39.65 -20.07 -6.25
CA GLY A 41 38.75 -19.70 -7.36
C GLY A 41 37.68 -20.75 -7.70
N ASP A 42 36.60 -20.29 -8.34
CA ASP A 42 35.36 -21.05 -8.57
C ASP A 42 35.47 -22.23 -9.57
N GLU A 43 36.64 -22.51 -10.16
CA GLU A 43 36.79 -23.48 -11.26
C GLU A 43 37.22 -24.91 -10.82
N SER A 44 37.62 -25.11 -9.57
CA SER A 44 38.19 -26.36 -9.07
C SER A 44 37.20 -27.54 -9.00
N THR A 45 37.65 -28.73 -9.41
CA THR A 45 36.89 -29.98 -9.23
C THR A 45 37.06 -30.56 -7.81
N GLY A 46 36.15 -31.46 -7.41
CA GLY A 46 36.24 -32.14 -6.11
C GLY A 46 37.55 -32.93 -5.87
N GLU A 47 38.22 -33.39 -6.93
CA GLU A 47 39.52 -34.07 -6.81
C GLU A 47 40.67 -33.08 -6.54
N GLU A 48 40.56 -31.86 -7.06
CA GLU A 48 41.56 -30.80 -6.92
C GLU A 48 41.46 -30.16 -5.53
N LEU A 49 40.24 -29.84 -5.08
CA LEU A 49 39.97 -29.37 -3.71
C LEU A 49 40.45 -30.39 -2.66
N LEU A 50 40.16 -31.69 -2.87
CA LEU A 50 40.62 -32.74 -1.96
C LEU A 50 42.16 -32.91 -1.96
N ARG A 51 42.84 -32.54 -3.04
CA ARG A 51 44.31 -32.52 -3.12
C ARG A 51 44.89 -31.30 -2.38
N GLU A 52 44.30 -30.12 -2.54
CA GLU A 52 44.71 -28.91 -1.82
C GLU A 52 44.56 -29.07 -0.30
N ILE A 53 43.45 -29.67 0.16
CA ILE A 53 43.26 -29.99 1.60
C ILE A 53 44.37 -30.91 2.12
N ARG A 54 44.81 -31.91 1.34
CA ARG A 54 45.92 -32.78 1.73
C ARG A 54 47.25 -32.02 1.79
N ASN A 55 47.53 -31.17 0.80
CA ASN A 55 48.73 -30.33 0.77
C ASN A 55 48.81 -29.44 2.02
N HIS A 56 47.74 -28.72 2.36
CA HIS A 56 47.71 -27.85 3.54
C HIS A 56 47.85 -28.62 4.87
N LEU A 57 47.24 -29.80 4.99
CA LEU A 57 47.45 -30.66 6.16
C LEU A 57 48.91 -31.11 6.28
N GLU A 58 49.55 -31.48 5.17
CA GLU A 58 50.98 -31.84 5.12
C GLU A 58 51.90 -30.64 5.43
N GLU A 59 51.58 -29.43 4.95
CA GLU A 59 52.27 -28.16 5.30
C GLU A 59 52.22 -27.87 6.80
N PHE A 60 51.10 -28.17 7.46
CA PHE A 60 50.98 -28.09 8.92
C PHE A 60 51.68 -29.22 9.68
N GLY A 61 52.28 -30.20 8.99
CA GLY A 61 53.02 -31.32 9.58
C GLY A 61 52.19 -32.57 9.88
N VAL A 62 50.98 -32.68 9.32
CA VAL A 62 50.11 -33.86 9.48
C VAL A 62 50.57 -34.96 8.50
N ASP A 63 51.16 -36.05 9.00
CA ASP A 63 51.59 -37.18 8.14
C ASP A 63 50.38 -37.97 7.58
N LEU A 64 50.13 -37.80 6.29
CA LEU A 64 49.09 -38.52 5.54
C LEU A 64 49.60 -39.78 4.84
N SER A 65 50.90 -40.11 4.93
CA SER A 65 51.55 -41.22 4.21
C SER A 65 51.11 -42.62 4.65
N GLY A 66 50.37 -42.71 5.77
CA GLY A 66 49.87 -43.96 6.36
C GLY A 66 50.93 -44.80 7.07
N ARG A 67 52.19 -44.36 7.12
CA ARG A 67 53.30 -45.04 7.81
C ARG A 67 53.37 -44.64 9.29
N PHE A 68 52.33 -44.97 10.04
CA PHE A 68 52.21 -44.61 11.46
C PHE A 68 53.40 -45.08 12.30
N ASP A 69 54.17 -44.13 12.83
CA ASP A 69 54.97 -44.29 14.04
C ASP A 69 54.10 -43.85 15.24
N GLU A 70 53.95 -44.72 16.24
CA GLU A 70 53.11 -44.43 17.43
C GLU A 70 53.65 -43.27 18.29
N SER A 71 54.88 -42.80 18.05
CA SER A 71 55.50 -41.67 18.73
C SER A 71 55.17 -40.29 18.13
N GLN A 72 54.62 -40.22 16.91
CA GLN A 72 54.12 -38.95 16.35
C GLN A 72 52.72 -38.65 16.86
N GLY A 73 52.67 -38.06 18.06
CA GLY A 73 51.47 -37.51 18.68
C GLY A 73 50.92 -36.27 17.97
N ASP A 74 49.81 -35.75 18.48
CA ASP A 74 49.03 -34.66 17.89
C ASP A 74 49.90 -33.43 17.55
N VAL A 75 49.70 -32.88 16.34
CA VAL A 75 50.57 -31.88 15.70
C VAL A 75 50.18 -30.47 16.14
N HIS A 76 51.12 -29.72 16.70
CA HIS A 76 50.85 -28.37 17.21
C HIS A 76 51.09 -27.29 16.15
N ILE A 77 50.02 -26.62 15.71
CA ILE A 77 50.06 -25.61 14.64
C ILE A 77 50.24 -24.22 15.23
N LYS A 78 51.50 -23.77 15.28
CA LYS A 78 51.92 -22.44 15.79
C LYS A 78 51.33 -21.26 15.01
N ALA A 79 50.89 -21.46 13.77
CA ALA A 79 50.29 -20.41 12.96
C ALA A 79 49.00 -19.82 13.58
N PHE A 80 48.39 -20.52 14.54
CA PHE A 80 47.19 -20.08 15.25
C PHE A 80 47.48 -19.50 16.66
N ASP A 81 48.75 -19.34 17.05
CA ASP A 81 49.13 -18.70 18.33
C ASP A 81 48.69 -17.21 18.36
N ARG A 82 47.70 -16.86 19.19
CA ARG A 82 47.29 -15.45 19.42
C ARG A 82 47.66 -14.99 20.83
N GLY A 83 48.65 -14.11 20.92
CA GLY A 83 48.81 -13.15 22.02
C GLY A 83 48.99 -13.71 23.45
N GLY A 84 49.34 -14.99 23.61
CA GLY A 84 49.56 -15.62 24.93
C GLY A 84 48.73 -16.87 25.23
N MET A 85 47.81 -17.26 24.34
CA MET A 85 47.21 -18.59 24.36
C MET A 85 48.02 -19.56 23.50
N SER A 86 48.23 -20.78 23.99
CA SER A 86 48.89 -21.86 23.24
C SER A 86 48.00 -22.36 22.11
N GLY A 87 48.54 -22.45 20.90
CA GLY A 87 47.80 -22.77 19.68
C GLY A 87 47.27 -24.20 19.55
N ILE A 88 46.75 -24.47 18.36
CA ILE A 88 45.92 -25.62 18.04
C ILE A 88 46.73 -26.92 18.02
N CYS A 89 46.12 -28.03 18.46
CA CYS A 89 46.72 -29.36 18.43
C CYS A 89 45.85 -30.32 17.60
N VAL A 90 46.42 -30.91 16.54
CA VAL A 90 45.68 -31.59 15.47
C VAL A 90 46.02 -33.08 15.41
N SER A 91 45.00 -33.93 15.47
CA SER A 91 45.22 -35.38 15.53
C SER A 91 45.35 -36.01 14.15
N THR A 92 46.58 -36.28 13.72
CA THR A 92 46.91 -37.00 12.46
C THR A 92 46.10 -38.29 12.30
N ARG A 93 45.98 -39.07 13.39
CA ARG A 93 45.19 -40.31 13.43
C ARG A 93 43.70 -40.10 13.14
N TRP A 94 43.13 -38.96 13.50
CA TRP A 94 41.72 -38.65 13.25
C TRP A 94 41.50 -38.21 11.80
N TRP A 95 42.36 -37.34 11.27
CA TRP A 95 42.28 -36.86 9.89
C TRP A 95 42.39 -37.99 8.86
N VAL A 96 43.35 -38.92 9.03
CA VAL A 96 43.51 -40.08 8.14
C VAL A 96 42.32 -41.06 8.21
N ARG A 97 41.72 -41.27 9.39
CA ARG A 97 40.66 -42.28 9.59
C ARG A 97 39.23 -41.77 9.41
N LYS A 98 39.00 -40.46 9.53
CA LYS A 98 37.67 -39.85 9.58
C LYS A 98 37.58 -38.52 8.83
N GLY A 99 38.49 -37.58 9.07
CA GLY A 99 38.43 -36.23 8.48
C GLY A 99 38.44 -36.25 6.95
N LEU A 100 39.50 -36.77 6.33
CA LEU A 100 39.64 -36.81 4.87
C LEU A 100 38.55 -37.68 4.18
N PRO A 101 38.23 -38.91 4.65
CA PRO A 101 37.15 -39.70 4.06
C PRO A 101 35.77 -39.02 4.12
N LEU A 102 35.48 -38.25 5.18
CA LEU A 102 34.23 -37.49 5.29
C LEU A 102 34.16 -36.35 4.26
N ILE A 103 35.25 -35.60 4.11
CA ILE A 103 35.34 -34.53 3.10
C ILE A 103 35.22 -35.11 1.69
N GLU A 104 35.91 -36.22 1.41
CA GLU A 104 35.83 -36.93 0.11
C GLU A 104 34.41 -37.40 -0.23
N GLN A 105 33.67 -37.91 0.77
CA GLN A 105 32.26 -38.25 0.61
C GLN A 105 31.41 -36.99 0.32
N ARG A 106 31.56 -35.93 1.12
CA ARG A 106 30.78 -34.68 0.94
C ARG A 106 31.05 -34.03 -0.43
N LEU A 107 32.31 -33.96 -0.87
CA LEU A 107 32.67 -33.47 -2.22
C LEU A 107 32.07 -34.33 -3.33
N THR A 108 32.03 -35.66 -3.14
CA THR A 108 31.38 -36.60 -4.06
C THR A 108 29.87 -36.36 -4.15
N ASP A 109 29.21 -36.14 -3.02
CA ASP A 109 27.76 -35.93 -2.98
C ASP A 109 27.38 -34.55 -3.54
N VAL A 110 28.14 -33.49 -3.23
CA VAL A 110 28.00 -32.17 -3.89
C VAL A 110 28.20 -32.30 -5.41
N SER A 111 29.21 -33.04 -5.87
CA SER A 111 29.45 -33.29 -7.29
C SER A 111 28.29 -34.03 -7.99
N LYS A 112 27.62 -34.96 -7.31
CA LYS A 112 26.42 -35.65 -7.86
C LYS A 112 25.23 -34.69 -7.96
N VAL A 113 25.01 -33.86 -6.95
CA VAL A 113 23.91 -32.90 -6.93
C VAL A 113 24.13 -31.80 -7.98
N LEU A 114 25.37 -31.33 -8.16
CA LEU A 114 25.73 -30.44 -9.28
C LEU A 114 25.62 -31.12 -10.65
N ALA A 115 25.91 -32.42 -10.76
CA ALA A 115 25.62 -33.19 -11.98
C ALA A 115 24.13 -33.21 -12.29
N PHE A 116 23.30 -33.49 -11.29
CA PHE A 116 21.85 -33.49 -11.41
C PHE A 116 21.31 -32.11 -11.81
N LYS A 117 21.82 -31.03 -11.18
CA LYS A 117 21.54 -29.64 -11.56
C LYS A 117 21.87 -29.38 -13.03
N GLN A 118 23.08 -29.73 -13.49
CA GLN A 118 23.50 -29.54 -14.88
C GLN A 118 22.75 -30.42 -15.90
N MET A 119 22.27 -31.60 -15.50
CA MET A 119 21.52 -32.52 -16.38
C MET A 119 20.04 -32.15 -16.51
N LYS A 120 19.43 -31.58 -15.47
CA LYS A 120 18.00 -31.26 -15.43
C LYS A 120 17.74 -29.78 -15.73
N LEU A 121 18.41 -28.84 -15.08
CA LEU A 121 18.25 -27.42 -15.35
C LEU A 121 19.07 -27.00 -16.59
N PRO A 122 18.44 -26.38 -17.61
CA PRO A 122 19.17 -25.65 -18.65
C PRO A 122 20.11 -24.59 -18.07
N ARG A 123 21.21 -24.31 -18.75
CA ARG A 123 22.27 -23.38 -18.28
C ARG A 123 21.80 -21.93 -18.04
N ASN A 124 20.63 -21.56 -18.55
CA ASN A 124 20.02 -20.24 -18.49
C ASN A 124 18.87 -20.12 -17.46
N VAL A 125 18.71 -21.09 -16.55
CA VAL A 125 17.72 -21.00 -15.46
C VAL A 125 18.35 -20.33 -14.26
N GLU A 126 17.89 -19.12 -13.94
CA GLU A 126 18.33 -18.34 -12.77
C GLU A 126 17.35 -18.41 -11.61
N LYS A 127 16.05 -18.63 -11.90
CA LYS A 127 14.96 -18.65 -10.90
C LYS A 127 14.15 -19.94 -10.95
N LEU A 128 13.74 -20.42 -9.78
CA LEU A 128 12.74 -21.49 -9.61
C LEU A 128 11.50 -20.90 -8.94
N PHE A 129 10.30 -21.19 -9.46
CA PHE A 129 9.02 -20.74 -8.91
C PHE A 129 8.21 -21.96 -8.46
N PHE A 130 8.11 -22.13 -7.15
CA PHE A 130 7.44 -23.24 -6.47
C PHE A 130 5.96 -22.92 -6.27
N ILE A 131 5.06 -23.86 -6.58
CA ILE A 131 3.60 -23.70 -6.45
C ILE A 131 3.05 -24.87 -5.63
N GLY A 132 2.34 -24.53 -4.54
CA GLY A 132 1.78 -25.46 -3.56
C GLY A 132 0.51 -26.18 -4.02
N ASP A 133 -0.09 -26.92 -3.10
CA ASP A 133 -1.25 -27.80 -3.31
C ASP A 133 -2.43 -27.06 -4.00
N ILE A 134 -2.73 -27.44 -5.25
CA ILE A 134 -3.64 -26.68 -6.13
C ILE A 134 -5.08 -27.24 -6.06
N HIS A 135 -5.24 -28.55 -5.90
CA HIS A 135 -6.53 -29.24 -5.82
C HIS A 135 -7.58 -28.76 -6.86
N ALA A 136 -7.30 -28.95 -8.15
CA ALA A 136 -8.18 -28.60 -9.26
C ALA A 136 -8.58 -27.11 -9.41
N GLN A 137 -7.94 -26.18 -8.69
CA GLN A 137 -8.18 -24.73 -8.82
C GLN A 137 -7.49 -24.14 -10.06
N TYR A 138 -7.96 -24.51 -11.26
CA TYR A 138 -7.39 -24.09 -12.54
C TYR A 138 -7.29 -22.57 -12.69
N GLU A 139 -8.38 -21.84 -12.43
CA GLU A 139 -8.45 -20.39 -12.56
C GLU A 139 -7.42 -19.68 -11.65
N LYS A 140 -7.27 -20.14 -10.40
CA LYS A 140 -6.29 -19.57 -9.46
C LYS A 140 -4.84 -19.80 -9.90
N LEU A 141 -4.58 -20.88 -10.65
CA LEU A 141 -3.27 -21.10 -11.26
C LEU A 141 -3.05 -20.14 -12.43
N THR A 142 -4.03 -19.98 -13.33
CA THR A 142 -3.90 -19.05 -14.47
C THR A 142 -3.77 -17.60 -14.01
N ASP A 143 -4.50 -17.20 -12.98
CA ASP A 143 -4.41 -15.86 -12.40
C ASP A 143 -3.05 -15.60 -11.75
N LEU A 144 -2.52 -16.57 -10.99
CA LEU A 144 -1.19 -16.47 -10.37
C LEU A 144 -0.08 -16.37 -11.42
N LEU A 145 -0.14 -17.23 -12.45
CA LEU A 145 0.82 -17.21 -13.55
C LEU A 145 0.76 -15.89 -14.31
N THR A 146 -0.45 -15.40 -14.63
CA THR A 146 -0.65 -14.11 -15.32
C THR A 146 -0.13 -12.93 -14.49
N HIS A 147 -0.44 -12.89 -13.20
CA HIS A 147 0.05 -11.86 -12.27
C HIS A 147 1.59 -11.86 -12.18
N CYS A 148 2.22 -13.03 -12.21
CA CYS A 148 3.68 -13.17 -12.26
C CYS A 148 4.29 -12.98 -13.67
N GLY A 149 3.52 -12.51 -14.65
CA GLY A 149 4.00 -12.17 -16.00
C GLY A 149 4.20 -13.36 -16.95
N TYR A 150 3.64 -14.54 -16.64
CA TYR A 150 3.74 -15.72 -17.50
C TYR A 150 2.71 -15.65 -18.64
N ILE A 151 3.21 -15.58 -19.89
CA ILE A 151 2.38 -15.45 -21.10
C ILE A 151 2.39 -16.77 -21.89
N GLU A 152 1.29 -17.51 -21.88
CA GLU A 152 1.17 -18.84 -22.51
C GLU A 152 1.47 -18.86 -24.03
N SER A 153 1.27 -17.73 -24.74
CA SER A 153 1.50 -17.64 -26.19
C SER A 153 2.97 -17.53 -26.59
N GLU A 154 3.87 -17.20 -25.66
CA GLU A 154 5.32 -17.13 -25.91
C GLU A 154 6.12 -17.97 -24.90
N PRO A 155 5.93 -19.30 -24.85
CA PRO A 155 6.48 -20.14 -23.78
C PRO A 155 8.02 -20.22 -23.73
N GLU A 156 8.72 -19.75 -24.78
CA GLU A 156 10.18 -19.62 -24.78
C GLU A 156 10.67 -18.28 -24.17
N ASN A 157 9.80 -17.25 -24.12
CA ASN A 157 10.07 -15.94 -23.50
C ASN A 157 9.36 -15.75 -22.13
N ALA A 158 8.31 -16.52 -21.84
CA ALA A 158 7.34 -16.33 -20.73
C ALA A 158 7.92 -16.31 -19.30
N PHE A 159 9.21 -16.59 -19.16
CA PHE A 159 10.02 -16.15 -18.02
C PHE A 159 11.46 -16.07 -18.54
N THR A 160 11.98 -14.87 -18.79
CA THR A 160 13.31 -14.69 -19.42
C THR A 160 14.44 -15.46 -18.70
N TYR A 161 14.24 -15.79 -17.41
CA TYR A 161 15.22 -16.49 -16.57
C TYR A 161 14.66 -17.57 -15.60
N GLY A 162 13.44 -18.13 -15.80
CA GLY A 162 12.73 -18.95 -14.77
C GLY A 162 12.28 -20.38 -15.14
N ARG A 163 11.95 -21.21 -14.12
CA ARG A 163 11.27 -22.53 -14.25
C ARG A 163 10.24 -22.79 -13.15
N LEU A 164 9.12 -23.43 -13.48
CA LEU A 164 8.04 -23.76 -12.54
C LEU A 164 8.31 -25.10 -11.82
N VAL A 165 7.85 -25.23 -10.57
CA VAL A 165 7.95 -26.45 -9.75
C VAL A 165 6.65 -26.67 -8.96
N PHE A 166 5.87 -27.70 -9.30
CA PHE A 166 4.61 -28.05 -8.62
C PHE A 166 4.85 -29.07 -7.50
N LEU A 167 4.22 -28.85 -6.33
CA LEU A 167 4.47 -29.63 -5.11
C LEU A 167 3.54 -30.83 -4.87
N GLY A 168 2.74 -31.21 -5.87
CA GLY A 168 1.77 -32.30 -5.79
C GLY A 168 0.39 -31.80 -5.38
N ASP A 169 -0.50 -32.74 -5.00
CA ASP A 169 -1.89 -32.48 -4.58
C ASP A 169 -2.63 -31.60 -5.61
N LEU A 170 -2.53 -32.05 -6.86
CA LEU A 170 -3.18 -31.46 -8.01
C LEU A 170 -4.68 -31.83 -8.04
N ILE A 171 -5.04 -32.98 -7.46
CA ILE A 171 -6.41 -33.53 -7.50
C ILE A 171 -7.11 -33.48 -6.14
N ASP A 172 -8.45 -33.42 -6.20
CA ASP A 172 -9.43 -33.55 -5.13
C ASP A 172 -9.28 -32.61 -3.91
N ASN A 173 -10.34 -31.88 -3.58
CA ASN A 173 -10.59 -31.38 -2.23
C ASN A 173 -12.08 -31.57 -1.90
N LYS A 174 -12.70 -30.74 -1.05
CA LYS A 174 -14.12 -30.90 -0.70
C LYS A 174 -15.03 -30.83 -1.94
N PRO A 175 -16.02 -31.73 -2.07
CA PRO A 175 -16.98 -31.72 -3.17
C PRO A 175 -17.66 -30.37 -3.43
N ASP A 176 -17.97 -29.64 -2.37
CA ASP A 176 -18.77 -28.41 -2.41
C ASP A 176 -18.02 -27.18 -2.91
N TRP A 177 -16.71 -27.27 -3.20
CA TRP A 177 -15.86 -26.14 -3.58
C TRP A 177 -15.63 -26.00 -5.09
N GLY A 178 -15.99 -27.02 -5.88
CA GLY A 178 -15.72 -27.05 -7.31
C GLY A 178 -14.23 -27.17 -7.65
N GLY A 179 -13.94 -27.28 -8.95
CA GLY A 179 -12.58 -27.39 -9.49
C GLY A 179 -12.56 -28.17 -10.80
N ASP A 180 -11.65 -27.81 -11.71
CA ASP A 180 -11.46 -28.46 -13.00
C ASP A 180 -10.17 -29.29 -12.98
N HIS A 181 -10.32 -30.59 -12.73
CA HIS A 181 -9.19 -31.51 -12.71
C HIS A 181 -8.61 -31.70 -14.10
N LEU A 182 -9.45 -31.70 -15.14
CA LEU A 182 -9.01 -32.02 -16.49
C LEU A 182 -8.20 -30.87 -17.08
N SER A 183 -8.66 -29.63 -16.97
CA SER A 183 -7.89 -28.47 -17.45
C SER A 183 -6.58 -28.31 -16.68
N LEU A 184 -6.61 -28.44 -15.33
CA LEU A 184 -5.40 -28.37 -14.51
C LEU A 184 -4.37 -29.46 -14.85
N LEU A 185 -4.80 -30.72 -14.89
CA LEU A 185 -3.90 -31.84 -15.16
C LEU A 185 -3.36 -31.81 -16.59
N ASN A 186 -4.17 -31.43 -17.58
CA ASN A 186 -3.70 -31.26 -18.95
C ASN A 186 -2.65 -30.15 -19.05
N HIS A 187 -2.89 -28.99 -18.43
CA HIS A 187 -1.97 -27.85 -18.48
C HIS A 187 -0.65 -28.21 -17.76
N ILE A 188 -0.70 -28.69 -16.51
CA ILE A 188 0.53 -29.06 -15.77
C ILE A 188 1.30 -30.18 -16.48
N LYS A 189 0.60 -31.19 -17.01
CA LYS A 189 1.26 -32.27 -17.76
C LYS A 189 1.94 -31.74 -19.03
N ASP A 190 1.29 -30.85 -19.78
CA ASP A 190 1.88 -30.25 -20.98
C ASP A 190 3.14 -29.42 -20.65
N LEU A 191 3.13 -28.64 -19.56
CA LEU A 191 4.31 -27.92 -19.07
C LEU A 191 5.47 -28.86 -18.67
N VAL A 192 5.16 -29.99 -18.03
CA VAL A 192 6.14 -31.01 -17.64
C VAL A 192 6.68 -31.76 -18.87
N ASP A 193 5.82 -32.17 -19.80
CA ASP A 193 6.19 -32.83 -21.06
C ASP A 193 7.10 -31.92 -21.92
N LYS A 194 6.81 -30.61 -21.95
CA LYS A 194 7.61 -29.57 -22.61
C LYS A 194 8.89 -29.16 -21.84
N ARG A 195 9.11 -29.67 -20.63
CA ARG A 195 10.24 -29.34 -19.73
C ARG A 195 10.30 -27.85 -19.30
N LEU A 196 9.14 -27.21 -19.24
CA LEU A 196 8.94 -25.86 -18.69
C LEU A 196 8.67 -25.90 -17.18
N ALA A 197 8.12 -27.02 -16.69
CA ALA A 197 7.85 -27.26 -15.28
C ALA A 197 8.43 -28.60 -14.77
N TYR A 198 8.58 -28.69 -13.45
CA TYR A 198 8.73 -29.92 -12.70
C TYR A 198 7.49 -30.16 -11.83
N CYS A 199 7.22 -31.40 -11.46
CA CYS A 199 6.16 -31.75 -10.52
C CYS A 199 6.66 -32.93 -9.66
N VAL A 200 6.49 -32.84 -8.33
CA VAL A 200 6.69 -33.99 -7.42
C VAL A 200 5.35 -34.66 -7.11
N LEU A 201 5.39 -35.92 -6.67
CA LEU A 201 4.21 -36.68 -6.30
C LEU A 201 3.60 -36.14 -4.99
N GLY A 202 2.31 -35.78 -5.02
CA GLY A 202 1.55 -35.46 -3.82
C GLY A 202 0.90 -36.68 -3.17
N ASN A 203 0.36 -36.49 -1.97
CA ASN A 203 -0.29 -37.56 -1.25
C ASN A 203 -1.69 -37.90 -1.82
N HIS A 204 -2.36 -36.97 -2.51
CA HIS A 204 -3.61 -37.22 -3.22
C HIS A 204 -3.37 -38.10 -4.47
N GLU A 205 -2.35 -37.80 -5.27
CA GLU A 205 -1.96 -38.65 -6.40
C GLU A 205 -1.51 -40.05 -5.93
N PHE A 206 -0.73 -40.12 -4.84
CA PHE A 206 -0.35 -41.40 -4.22
C PHE A 206 -1.58 -42.20 -3.75
N ASN A 207 -2.55 -41.53 -3.10
CA ASN A 207 -3.80 -42.17 -2.68
C ASN A 207 -4.64 -42.66 -3.89
N ALA A 208 -4.63 -41.95 -5.01
CA ALA A 208 -5.28 -42.34 -6.26
C ALA A 208 -4.60 -43.56 -6.92
N ILE A 209 -3.27 -43.63 -6.91
CA ILE A 209 -2.53 -44.84 -7.34
C ILE A 209 -2.95 -46.03 -6.47
N GLY A 210 -3.00 -45.86 -5.14
CA GLY A 210 -3.47 -46.89 -4.21
C GLY A 210 -4.93 -47.30 -4.41
N TRP A 211 -5.78 -46.40 -4.90
CA TRP A 211 -7.18 -46.67 -5.29
C TRP A 211 -7.27 -47.53 -6.56
N SER A 212 -6.38 -47.32 -7.54
CA SER A 212 -6.29 -48.13 -8.75
C SER A 212 -5.63 -49.49 -8.52
N LEU A 213 -4.64 -49.57 -7.63
CA LEU A 213 -3.76 -50.72 -7.49
C LEU A 213 -4.44 -51.88 -6.76
N LYS A 214 -4.30 -53.10 -7.31
CA LYS A 214 -4.80 -54.34 -6.71
C LYS A 214 -3.68 -55.13 -6.06
N LYS A 215 -3.98 -55.69 -4.90
CA LYS A 215 -3.16 -56.67 -4.18
C LYS A 215 -3.20 -58.03 -4.88
N PRO A 216 -2.25 -58.95 -4.60
CA PRO A 216 -2.25 -60.31 -5.14
C PRO A 216 -3.52 -61.13 -4.82
N ASP A 217 -4.24 -60.80 -3.75
CA ASP A 217 -5.52 -61.43 -3.37
C ASP A 217 -6.75 -60.86 -4.10
N GLY A 218 -6.56 -59.86 -4.96
CA GLY A 218 -7.61 -59.18 -5.72
C GLY A 218 -8.30 -58.01 -5.00
N SER A 219 -7.99 -57.77 -3.72
CA SER A 219 -8.41 -56.55 -3.00
C SER A 219 -7.65 -55.32 -3.51
N TYR A 220 -8.11 -54.11 -3.18
CA TYR A 220 -7.41 -52.88 -3.54
C TYR A 220 -6.40 -52.47 -2.45
N CYS A 221 -5.28 -51.85 -2.84
CA CYS A 221 -4.27 -51.34 -1.92
C CYS A 221 -4.86 -50.28 -0.96
N ARG A 222 -5.75 -49.43 -1.49
CA ARG A 222 -6.63 -48.55 -0.71
C ARG A 222 -8.07 -49.10 -0.75
N ASP A 223 -8.64 -49.41 0.42
CA ASP A 223 -10.02 -49.91 0.51
C ASP A 223 -11.03 -48.89 -0.06
N ARG A 224 -11.70 -49.27 -1.15
CA ARG A 224 -12.71 -48.45 -1.84
C ARG A 224 -14.06 -48.36 -1.10
N ASN A 225 -14.30 -49.21 -0.10
CA ASN A 225 -15.54 -49.24 0.68
C ASN A 225 -15.50 -48.28 1.88
N LYS A 226 -14.30 -47.92 2.36
CA LYS A 226 -14.12 -46.96 3.45
C LYS A 226 -14.56 -45.56 2.97
N SER A 227 -15.67 -45.07 3.51
CA SER A 227 -16.32 -43.81 3.09
C SER A 227 -15.38 -42.59 3.05
N GLY A 228 -14.43 -42.51 3.99
CA GLY A 228 -13.39 -41.47 3.99
C GLY A 228 -12.43 -41.55 2.80
N ASN A 229 -12.04 -42.75 2.36
CA ASN A 229 -11.17 -42.93 1.21
C ASN A 229 -11.87 -42.52 -0.09
N ARG A 230 -13.15 -42.89 -0.26
CA ARG A 230 -13.93 -42.49 -1.43
C ARG A 230 -14.16 -40.99 -1.48
N ARG A 231 -14.55 -40.37 -0.35
CA ARG A 231 -14.79 -38.91 -0.26
C ARG A 231 -13.58 -38.08 -0.69
N GLN A 232 -12.37 -38.54 -0.36
CA GLN A 232 -11.12 -37.88 -0.75
C GLN A 232 -10.76 -38.00 -2.25
N HIS A 233 -11.50 -38.79 -3.02
CA HIS A 233 -11.22 -39.03 -4.44
C HIS A 233 -12.44 -38.83 -5.35
N GLN A 234 -13.56 -38.36 -4.79
CA GLN A 234 -14.87 -38.46 -5.43
C GLN A 234 -15.00 -37.50 -6.62
N LEU A 235 -14.48 -36.27 -6.51
CA LEU A 235 -14.58 -35.26 -7.57
C LEU A 235 -13.76 -35.65 -8.81
N PHE A 236 -12.52 -36.11 -8.60
CA PHE A 236 -11.70 -36.60 -9.70
C PHE A 236 -12.38 -37.77 -10.42
N LEU A 237 -12.87 -38.78 -9.67
CA LEU A 237 -13.57 -39.93 -10.24
C LEU A 237 -14.86 -39.55 -10.98
N GLU A 238 -15.57 -38.50 -10.56
CA GLU A 238 -16.74 -37.96 -11.25
C GLU A 238 -16.39 -37.29 -12.58
N GLN A 239 -15.23 -36.63 -12.68
CA GLN A 239 -14.78 -35.95 -13.89
C GLN A 239 -14.08 -36.89 -14.90
N VAL A 240 -13.24 -37.82 -14.44
CA VAL A 240 -12.49 -38.74 -15.32
C VAL A 240 -13.17 -40.10 -15.54
N GLY A 241 -14.15 -40.44 -14.72
CA GLY A 241 -14.83 -41.74 -14.67
C GLY A 241 -14.01 -42.84 -13.98
N GLU A 242 -14.53 -43.43 -12.90
CA GLU A 242 -13.87 -44.53 -12.18
C GLU A 242 -13.55 -45.72 -13.10
N ASP A 243 -12.30 -46.20 -13.05
CA ASP A 243 -11.74 -47.26 -13.90
C ASP A 243 -11.88 -47.03 -15.43
N SER A 244 -12.03 -45.78 -15.87
CA SER A 244 -12.04 -45.42 -17.30
C SER A 244 -10.64 -45.49 -17.94
N ARG A 245 -10.58 -45.42 -19.28
CA ARG A 245 -9.30 -45.29 -19.99
C ARG A 245 -8.54 -44.01 -19.59
N GLN A 246 -9.26 -42.90 -19.40
CA GLN A 246 -8.66 -41.61 -19.04
C GLN A 246 -8.17 -41.63 -17.59
N TYR A 247 -8.93 -42.25 -16.68
CA TYR A 247 -8.50 -42.52 -15.31
C TYR A 247 -7.15 -43.25 -15.27
N HIS A 248 -7.05 -44.39 -15.97
CA HIS A 248 -5.80 -45.15 -15.99
C HIS A 248 -4.63 -44.40 -16.65
N GLN A 249 -4.88 -43.53 -17.64
CA GLN A 249 -3.82 -42.66 -18.19
C GLN A 249 -3.27 -41.67 -17.17
N TRP A 250 -4.12 -41.08 -16.32
CA TRP A 250 -3.68 -40.22 -15.22
C TRP A 250 -2.94 -41.00 -14.14
N ILE A 251 -3.43 -42.18 -13.75
CA ILE A 251 -2.74 -43.04 -12.77
C ILE A 251 -1.34 -43.44 -13.25
N GLU A 252 -1.17 -43.82 -14.52
CA GLU A 252 0.17 -44.13 -15.05
C GLU A 252 1.07 -42.90 -15.12
N TRP A 253 0.53 -41.69 -15.38
CA TRP A 253 1.32 -40.47 -15.30
C TRP A 253 1.76 -40.15 -13.86
N PHE A 254 0.85 -40.25 -12.88
CA PHE A 254 1.18 -40.03 -11.47
C PHE A 254 2.32 -40.96 -11.00
N LYS A 255 2.36 -42.23 -11.46
CA LYS A 255 3.45 -43.15 -11.15
C LYS A 255 4.83 -42.71 -11.67
N THR A 256 4.89 -41.80 -12.65
CA THR A 256 6.15 -41.24 -13.16
C THR A 256 6.67 -40.06 -12.35
N LEU A 257 5.87 -39.50 -11.42
CA LEU A 257 6.28 -38.34 -10.65
C LEU A 257 7.33 -38.71 -9.58
N PRO A 258 8.40 -37.91 -9.42
CA PRO A 258 9.41 -38.12 -8.39
C PRO A 258 8.88 -37.83 -6.99
N LEU A 259 9.37 -38.57 -5.99
CA LEU A 259 9.01 -38.33 -4.58
C LEU A 259 9.63 -37.05 -4.02
N PHE A 260 10.79 -36.64 -4.54
CA PHE A 260 11.53 -35.43 -4.13
C PHE A 260 12.56 -35.03 -5.19
N MET A 261 13.03 -33.78 -5.14
CA MET A 261 14.15 -33.28 -5.96
C MET A 261 15.12 -32.43 -5.12
N ASP A 262 16.42 -32.47 -5.46
CA ASP A 262 17.48 -31.62 -4.89
C ASP A 262 18.11 -30.83 -6.04
N PHE A 263 17.91 -29.51 -6.07
CA PHE A 263 18.43 -28.60 -7.11
C PHE A 263 19.79 -27.99 -6.72
N ALA A 264 20.51 -28.57 -5.76
CA ALA A 264 21.72 -28.06 -5.10
C ALA A 264 21.48 -26.92 -4.10
N ASP A 265 20.85 -25.84 -4.54
CA ASP A 265 20.62 -24.63 -3.74
C ASP A 265 19.33 -24.72 -2.89
N VAL A 266 18.36 -25.49 -3.39
CA VAL A 266 17.04 -25.68 -2.78
C VAL A 266 16.53 -27.09 -3.09
N ARG A 267 15.74 -27.65 -2.17
CA ARG A 267 15.11 -28.96 -2.26
C ARG A 267 13.59 -28.83 -2.27
N VAL A 268 12.94 -29.82 -2.87
CA VAL A 268 11.47 -29.91 -2.89
C VAL A 268 11.01 -31.32 -2.60
N ILE A 269 9.97 -31.43 -1.78
CA ILE A 269 9.29 -32.67 -1.40
C ILE A 269 7.88 -32.29 -0.96
N HIS A 270 6.88 -33.15 -1.19
CA HIS A 270 5.51 -32.77 -0.86
C HIS A 270 5.30 -32.54 0.65
N ALA A 271 5.81 -33.40 1.55
CA ALA A 271 5.65 -33.23 3.01
C ALA A 271 6.94 -33.11 3.83
N CYS A 272 7.81 -34.13 3.87
CA CYS A 272 8.89 -34.15 4.88
C CYS A 272 10.26 -34.53 4.33
N TRP A 273 11.24 -33.61 4.44
CA TRP A 273 12.63 -33.93 4.15
C TRP A 273 13.32 -34.61 5.34
N HIS A 274 13.14 -35.92 5.45
CA HIS A 274 13.87 -36.74 6.42
C HIS A 274 15.03 -37.48 5.74
N GLN A 275 16.24 -36.94 5.87
CA GLN A 275 17.45 -37.42 5.18
C GLN A 275 17.70 -38.94 5.35
N GLU A 276 17.48 -39.48 6.55
CA GLU A 276 17.65 -40.92 6.83
C GLU A 276 16.62 -41.81 6.11
N SER A 277 15.39 -41.32 5.92
CA SER A 277 14.39 -41.99 5.07
C SER A 277 14.77 -41.88 3.59
N ILE A 278 15.25 -40.71 3.16
CA ILE A 278 15.70 -40.46 1.78
C ILE A 278 16.88 -41.37 1.40
N ASP A 279 17.86 -41.54 2.28
CA ASP A 279 19.01 -42.40 1.97
C ASP A 279 18.66 -43.90 1.98
N ARG A 280 17.68 -44.31 2.78
CA ARG A 280 17.17 -45.69 2.81
C ARG A 280 16.18 -46.02 1.69
N ILE A 281 15.42 -45.05 1.18
CA ILE A 281 14.46 -45.30 0.09
C ILE A 281 15.14 -45.38 -1.30
N ARG A 282 16.34 -44.77 -1.47
CA ARG A 282 17.11 -44.75 -2.74
C ARG A 282 17.14 -46.08 -3.54
N PRO A 283 17.33 -47.28 -2.94
CA PRO A 283 17.33 -48.54 -3.70
C PRO A 283 16.02 -48.82 -4.46
N TYR A 284 14.89 -48.33 -3.96
CA TYR A 284 13.56 -48.50 -4.53
C TYR A 284 13.24 -47.48 -5.64
N LEU A 285 14.08 -46.45 -5.83
CA LEU A 285 13.84 -45.35 -6.77
C LEU A 285 14.61 -45.50 -8.09
N ASN A 286 14.08 -44.85 -9.12
CA ASN A 286 14.74 -44.56 -10.39
C ASN A 286 15.73 -43.37 -10.22
N ASP A 287 16.55 -43.11 -11.25
CA ASP A 287 17.55 -42.04 -11.25
C ASP A 287 16.97 -40.62 -11.14
N ASP A 288 15.67 -40.45 -11.37
CA ASP A 288 14.94 -39.18 -11.19
C ASP A 288 14.21 -39.07 -9.83
N ASN A 289 14.35 -40.07 -8.95
CA ASN A 289 13.64 -40.23 -7.68
C ASN A 289 12.14 -40.62 -7.78
N SER A 290 11.65 -41.04 -8.95
CA SER A 290 10.35 -41.74 -9.05
C SER A 290 10.44 -43.17 -8.51
N LEU A 291 9.33 -43.74 -8.03
CA LEU A 291 9.31 -45.11 -7.50
C LEU A 291 9.31 -46.14 -8.64
N LYS A 292 10.19 -47.14 -8.57
CA LYS A 292 10.25 -48.22 -9.58
C LYS A 292 8.94 -49.00 -9.63
N THR A 293 8.59 -49.47 -10.83
CA THR A 293 7.29 -50.08 -11.13
C THR A 293 6.97 -51.29 -10.23
N GLU A 294 7.98 -52.08 -9.87
CA GLU A 294 7.86 -53.27 -9.04
C GLU A 294 7.50 -52.99 -7.57
N TYR A 295 7.90 -51.84 -7.01
CA TYR A 295 7.74 -51.56 -5.57
C TYR A 295 6.45 -50.80 -5.21
N TRP A 296 5.58 -50.52 -6.18
CA TRP A 296 4.31 -49.84 -5.92
C TRP A 296 3.38 -50.61 -4.97
N TYR A 297 3.46 -51.95 -4.93
CA TYR A 297 2.70 -52.72 -3.94
C TYR A 297 3.25 -52.51 -2.53
N ASP A 298 4.58 -52.61 -2.38
CA ASP A 298 5.28 -52.51 -1.10
C ASP A 298 5.18 -51.12 -0.45
N ALA A 299 4.90 -50.08 -1.25
CA ALA A 299 4.57 -48.75 -0.75
C ALA A 299 3.20 -48.67 -0.05
N PHE A 300 2.31 -49.66 -0.23
CA PHE A 300 1.01 -49.78 0.45
C PHE A 300 0.93 -50.98 1.41
N ASP A 301 2.05 -51.64 1.72
CA ASP A 301 2.11 -52.75 2.67
C ASP A 301 2.68 -52.27 4.03
N PRO A 302 1.86 -52.17 5.10
CA PRO A 302 2.31 -51.70 6.41
C PRO A 302 3.46 -52.49 7.04
N GLU A 303 3.67 -53.75 6.61
CA GLU A 303 4.76 -54.61 7.10
C GLU A 303 6.10 -54.33 6.38
N HIS A 304 6.08 -53.62 5.24
CA HIS A 304 7.28 -53.28 4.46
C HIS A 304 7.82 -51.89 4.83
N GLU A 305 9.15 -51.72 4.87
CA GLU A 305 9.75 -50.44 5.28
C GLU A 305 9.41 -49.27 4.34
N LEU A 306 9.18 -49.56 3.06
CA LEU A 306 8.80 -48.58 2.05
C LEU A 306 7.49 -47.86 2.38
N TYR A 307 6.50 -48.54 2.96
CA TYR A 307 5.27 -47.89 3.43
C TYR A 307 5.58 -46.79 4.44
N GLN A 308 6.44 -47.05 5.43
CA GLN A 308 6.81 -46.05 6.43
C GLN A 308 7.60 -44.88 5.83
N PHE A 309 8.41 -45.13 4.79
CA PHE A 309 9.07 -44.05 4.04
C PHE A 309 8.04 -43.21 3.27
N CYS A 310 7.12 -43.83 2.52
CA CYS A 310 6.08 -43.12 1.77
C CYS A 310 5.15 -42.32 2.70
N GLU A 311 4.69 -42.89 3.82
CA GLU A 311 3.91 -42.13 4.81
C GLU A 311 4.70 -40.93 5.36
N THR A 312 5.99 -41.10 5.69
CA THR A 312 6.82 -39.99 6.19
C THR A 312 6.99 -38.90 5.14
N LEU A 313 7.46 -39.26 3.94
CA LEU A 313 7.89 -38.32 2.89
C LEU A 313 6.70 -37.59 2.24
N LEU A 314 5.56 -38.28 2.08
CA LEU A 314 4.36 -37.75 1.41
C LEU A 314 3.28 -37.25 2.37
N LYS A 315 3.15 -37.79 3.59
CA LYS A 315 2.07 -37.40 4.52
C LYS A 315 2.54 -36.70 5.79
N GLY A 316 3.86 -36.58 5.95
CA GLY A 316 4.50 -36.05 7.13
C GLY A 316 4.59 -37.09 8.25
N PRO A 317 5.63 -37.05 9.09
CA PRO A 317 5.76 -37.96 10.22
C PRO A 317 4.62 -37.77 11.24
N GLU A 318 4.05 -38.89 11.68
CA GLU A 318 3.16 -38.95 12.84
C GLU A 318 3.82 -39.70 14.01
N ILE A 319 3.48 -39.31 15.24
CA ILE A 319 3.86 -40.02 16.46
C ILE A 319 2.64 -40.25 17.36
N ALA A 320 2.64 -41.36 18.10
CA ALA A 320 1.61 -41.65 19.09
C ALA A 320 1.71 -40.70 20.29
N LEU A 321 0.55 -40.29 20.81
CA LEU A 321 0.43 -39.62 22.10
C LEU A 321 0.69 -40.59 23.27
N PRO A 322 0.98 -40.07 24.48
CA PRO A 322 1.07 -40.88 25.69
C PRO A 322 -0.21 -41.70 25.95
N GLU A 323 -0.05 -42.84 26.62
CA GLU A 323 -1.15 -43.76 26.90
C GLU A 323 -2.28 -43.06 27.69
N GLY A 324 -3.52 -43.21 27.21
CA GLY A 324 -4.70 -42.52 27.77
C GLY A 324 -4.99 -41.13 27.18
N CYS A 325 -4.10 -40.56 26.37
CA CYS A 325 -4.33 -39.27 25.71
C CYS A 325 -4.90 -39.41 24.29
N SER A 326 -5.84 -38.53 23.94
CA SER A 326 -6.41 -38.39 22.61
C SER A 326 -6.97 -36.97 22.43
N PHE A 327 -7.18 -36.53 21.19
CA PHE A 327 -7.87 -35.27 20.86
C PHE A 327 -8.85 -35.50 19.71
N LYS A 328 -9.76 -34.55 19.46
CA LYS A 328 -10.67 -34.61 18.31
C LYS A 328 -10.20 -33.70 17.18
N ASP A 329 -10.22 -34.19 15.95
CA ASP A 329 -9.91 -33.38 14.76
C ASP A 329 -11.10 -32.52 14.31
N LYS A 330 -10.91 -31.70 13.26
CA LYS A 330 -11.93 -30.86 12.63
C LYS A 330 -13.20 -31.59 12.14
N ASN A 331 -13.17 -32.92 12.04
CA ASN A 331 -14.32 -33.78 11.70
C ASN A 331 -14.88 -34.51 12.93
N LYS A 332 -14.45 -34.14 14.14
CA LYS A 332 -14.79 -34.73 15.45
C LYS A 332 -14.34 -36.20 15.59
N ILE A 333 -13.35 -36.62 14.80
CA ILE A 333 -12.76 -37.96 14.88
C ILE A 333 -11.68 -37.97 15.97
N GLU A 334 -11.74 -38.95 16.88
CA GLU A 334 -10.73 -39.17 17.92
C GLU A 334 -9.38 -39.59 17.29
N ARG A 335 -8.32 -38.87 17.65
CA ARG A 335 -6.94 -39.07 17.18
C ARG A 335 -6.04 -39.40 18.36
N LYS A 336 -5.23 -40.44 18.18
CA LYS A 336 -4.19 -40.89 19.14
C LYS A 336 -2.77 -40.62 18.65
N ASN A 337 -2.63 -40.17 17.41
CA ASN A 337 -1.37 -39.69 16.86
C ASN A 337 -1.44 -38.18 16.63
N ILE A 338 -0.30 -37.51 16.75
CA ILE A 338 -0.09 -36.13 16.31
C ILE A 338 0.84 -36.11 15.09
N ARG A 339 0.59 -35.18 14.17
CA ARG A 339 1.52 -34.88 13.09
C ARG A 339 2.66 -34.02 13.63
N VAL A 340 3.89 -34.39 13.30
CA VAL A 340 5.12 -33.75 13.77
C VAL A 340 5.48 -32.55 12.89
N GLY A 341 5.73 -31.41 13.52
CA GLY A 341 6.35 -30.25 12.87
C GLY A 341 7.85 -30.46 12.81
N TRP A 342 8.31 -31.24 11.83
CA TRP A 342 9.69 -31.73 11.72
C TRP A 342 10.73 -30.63 11.43
N TRP A 343 10.28 -29.45 11.04
CA TRP A 343 11.11 -28.25 10.85
C TRP A 343 11.42 -27.49 12.15
N LYS A 344 10.68 -27.75 13.24
CA LYS A 344 10.90 -27.07 14.54
C LYS A 344 12.24 -27.49 15.14
N ALA A 345 12.99 -26.55 15.70
CA ALA A 345 14.28 -26.82 16.36
C ALA A 345 14.10 -27.72 17.61
N GLN A 346 15.08 -28.58 17.90
CA GLN A 346 14.94 -29.55 19.00
C GLN A 346 14.91 -28.89 20.40
N GLU A 347 15.58 -27.76 20.55
CA GLU A 347 15.61 -26.97 21.80
C GLU A 347 14.26 -26.34 22.18
N ASP A 348 13.41 -26.04 21.21
CA ASP A 348 12.07 -25.47 21.44
C ASP A 348 11.04 -26.52 21.85
N ILE A 349 11.30 -27.80 21.57
CA ILE A 349 10.31 -28.87 21.74
C ILE A 349 10.45 -29.48 23.13
N LYS A 350 9.60 -29.02 24.06
CA LYS A 350 9.57 -29.52 25.44
C LYS A 350 8.44 -30.50 25.66
N THR A 351 7.28 -30.31 25.00
CA THR A 351 6.09 -31.15 25.16
C THR A 351 5.51 -31.68 23.84
N PHE A 352 4.57 -32.64 23.94
CA PHE A 352 3.83 -33.15 22.76
C PHE A 352 3.03 -32.04 22.06
N ARG A 353 2.66 -30.96 22.78
CA ARG A 353 2.01 -29.79 22.20
C ARG A 353 2.99 -28.99 21.32
N ASP A 354 4.21 -28.77 21.80
CA ASP A 354 5.26 -28.07 21.04
C ASP A 354 5.63 -28.86 19.77
N LEU A 355 5.61 -30.18 19.83
CA LEU A 355 5.95 -31.06 18.71
C LEU A 355 4.85 -31.14 17.63
N ALA A 356 3.60 -30.86 17.99
CA ALA A 356 2.43 -31.05 17.12
C ALA A 356 2.28 -29.96 16.05
N VAL A 357 1.65 -30.34 14.93
CA VAL A 357 1.02 -29.45 13.96
C VAL A 357 -0.47 -29.79 13.90
N VAL A 358 -1.33 -28.82 14.23
CA VAL A 358 -2.78 -29.06 14.46
C VAL A 358 -3.62 -28.18 13.56
N PRO A 359 -4.27 -28.73 12.51
CA PRO A 359 -5.23 -28.00 11.71
C PRO A 359 -6.60 -27.99 12.43
N ASN A 360 -6.89 -26.89 13.14
CA ASN A 360 -8.20 -26.55 13.72
C ASN A 360 -8.84 -27.65 14.60
N ALA A 361 -8.33 -27.83 15.83
CA ALA A 361 -8.98 -28.67 16.84
C ALA A 361 -9.97 -27.86 17.69
N GLU A 362 -11.25 -28.21 17.63
CA GLU A 362 -12.26 -27.71 18.58
C GLU A 362 -12.21 -28.51 19.88
N GLY A 363 -11.82 -27.87 20.99
CA GLY A 363 -12.33 -28.21 22.33
C GLY A 363 -11.64 -29.32 23.14
N ASP A 364 -10.68 -30.08 22.60
CA ASP A 364 -9.86 -31.02 23.38
C ASP A 364 -8.35 -30.74 23.15
N PHE A 365 -7.62 -30.36 24.21
CA PHE A 365 -6.21 -29.96 24.14
C PHE A 365 -5.25 -31.15 23.96
N ILE A 366 -4.25 -31.00 23.08
CA ILE A 366 -3.07 -31.89 23.07
C ILE A 366 -2.36 -31.80 24.43
N PRO A 367 -1.98 -32.96 25.02
CA PRO A 367 -1.39 -33.00 26.35
C PRO A 367 -0.06 -32.24 26.41
N ASP A 368 0.10 -31.44 27.46
CA ASP A 368 1.32 -30.69 27.75
C ASP A 368 2.34 -31.56 28.51
N LEU A 369 2.56 -32.77 28.00
CA LEU A 369 3.43 -33.77 28.60
C LEU A 369 4.83 -33.73 27.96
N PRO A 370 5.91 -33.91 28.74
CA PRO A 370 7.26 -33.77 28.23
C PRO A 370 7.59 -34.81 27.16
N VAL A 371 8.28 -34.39 26.09
CA VAL A 371 8.83 -35.31 25.09
C VAL A 371 10.17 -35.89 25.54
N GLN A 372 10.51 -37.03 24.94
CA GLN A 372 11.84 -37.65 25.03
C GLN A 372 12.51 -37.61 23.66
N SER A 373 13.84 -37.74 23.61
CA SER A 373 14.65 -37.66 22.37
C SER A 373 14.20 -38.58 21.22
N MET A 374 13.54 -39.70 21.51
CA MET A 374 12.98 -40.58 20.47
C MET A 374 11.83 -39.95 19.67
N HIS A 375 11.12 -38.98 20.24
CA HIS A 375 9.99 -38.29 19.59
C HIS A 375 10.47 -37.18 18.64
N THR A 376 11.57 -36.50 18.99
CA THR A 376 12.18 -35.43 18.18
C THR A 376 13.14 -35.95 17.11
N ARG A 377 13.15 -37.27 16.84
CA ARG A 377 14.04 -37.91 15.85
C ARG A 377 13.95 -37.35 14.42
N PHE A 378 12.79 -36.78 14.07
CA PHE A 378 12.53 -36.16 12.77
C PHE A 378 12.98 -34.69 12.71
N ASN A 379 13.13 -34.04 13.85
CA ASN A 379 13.49 -32.62 14.01
C ASN A 379 15.00 -32.38 13.84
N LYS A 380 15.58 -32.90 12.76
CA LYS A 380 16.99 -32.66 12.42
C LYS A 380 17.06 -31.37 11.60
N GLU A 381 17.93 -30.45 12.03
CA GLU A 381 18.26 -29.22 11.32
C GLU A 381 18.73 -29.51 9.88
N GLN A 382 18.21 -28.76 8.91
CA GLN A 382 18.47 -28.97 7.48
C GLN A 382 19.78 -28.32 7.02
N ASP A 383 20.43 -28.88 5.98
CA ASP A 383 21.63 -28.32 5.35
C ASP A 383 21.36 -27.47 4.11
N VAL A 384 20.16 -27.58 3.54
CA VAL A 384 19.71 -26.87 2.33
C VAL A 384 18.24 -26.51 2.53
N PRO A 385 17.79 -25.30 2.11
CA PRO A 385 16.39 -24.92 2.06
C PRO A 385 15.47 -25.99 1.45
N VAL A 386 14.31 -26.22 2.07
CA VAL A 386 13.31 -27.19 1.63
C VAL A 386 11.96 -26.51 1.44
N VAL A 387 11.38 -26.61 0.24
CA VAL A 387 10.00 -26.15 -0.03
C VAL A 387 9.05 -27.35 0.02
N VAL A 388 7.93 -27.21 0.73
CA VAL A 388 6.92 -28.26 0.94
C VAL A 388 5.48 -27.77 0.71
N GLY A 389 4.58 -28.70 0.37
CA GLY A 389 3.17 -28.44 0.10
C GLY A 389 2.24 -28.84 1.24
N HIS A 390 2.41 -30.01 1.84
CA HIS A 390 1.36 -30.72 2.61
C HIS A 390 0.84 -30.12 3.95
N TYR A 391 1.24 -28.91 4.35
CA TYR A 391 0.94 -28.35 5.68
C TYR A 391 0.10 -27.08 5.61
N THR A 392 -1.21 -27.27 5.48
CA THR A 392 -2.23 -26.21 5.37
C THR A 392 -2.10 -25.11 6.42
N LEU A 393 -1.60 -23.96 5.98
CA LEU A 393 -1.46 -22.76 6.77
C LEU A 393 -2.75 -21.93 6.72
N ASN A 394 -3.22 -21.49 7.89
CA ASN A 394 -4.49 -20.74 8.00
C ASN A 394 -4.31 -19.21 7.96
N SER A 395 -3.06 -18.72 7.95
CA SER A 395 -2.73 -17.28 7.91
C SER A 395 -3.31 -16.60 6.66
N ALA A 396 -3.47 -15.28 6.73
CA ALA A 396 -3.70 -14.44 5.55
C ALA A 396 -2.37 -14.10 4.85
N VAL A 397 -1.31 -13.84 5.62
CA VAL A 397 0.04 -13.50 5.14
C VAL A 397 0.92 -14.75 5.21
N PRO A 398 1.66 -15.12 4.13
CA PRO A 398 2.66 -16.17 4.19
C PRO A 398 3.82 -15.86 5.11
N TYR A 399 4.46 -16.93 5.57
CA TYR A 399 5.61 -16.89 6.44
C TYR A 399 6.44 -18.16 6.23
N CYS A 400 7.74 -18.11 6.53
CA CYS A 400 8.58 -19.30 6.48
C CYS A 400 8.31 -20.17 7.72
N VAL A 401 8.06 -21.47 7.56
CA VAL A 401 7.67 -22.32 8.71
C VAL A 401 8.84 -22.65 9.64
N GLY A 402 10.08 -22.49 9.17
CA GLY A 402 11.31 -22.43 9.95
C GLY A 402 12.51 -22.04 9.08
N ASP A 403 13.68 -21.83 9.69
CA ASP A 403 14.90 -21.20 9.11
C ASP A 403 15.40 -21.77 7.76
N LYS A 404 15.00 -23.02 7.46
CA LYS A 404 15.35 -23.75 6.25
C LYS A 404 14.16 -24.47 5.60
N VAL A 405 12.93 -24.16 6.01
CA VAL A 405 11.72 -24.85 5.52
C VAL A 405 10.61 -23.85 5.21
N VAL A 406 10.11 -23.91 3.98
CA VAL A 406 9.05 -23.05 3.45
C VAL A 406 7.85 -23.94 3.13
N CYS A 407 6.65 -23.57 3.57
CA CYS A 407 5.41 -24.24 3.16
C CYS A 407 4.59 -23.30 2.26
N VAL A 408 4.09 -23.82 1.13
CA VAL A 408 3.31 -23.06 0.14
C VAL A 408 1.80 -23.37 0.11
N ASP A 409 1.31 -24.29 0.96
CA ASP A 409 -0.15 -24.53 1.10
C ASP A 409 -0.80 -23.56 2.10
N PHE A 410 -1.63 -22.67 1.55
CA PHE A 410 -2.51 -21.76 2.29
C PHE A 410 -4.00 -22.07 2.05
N ASN A 411 -4.30 -23.35 1.79
CA ASN A 411 -5.63 -23.88 1.52
C ASN A 411 -6.27 -23.28 0.27
N ALA A 412 -5.54 -23.28 -0.85
CA ALA A 412 -5.96 -22.60 -2.09
C ALA A 412 -7.33 -23.05 -2.63
N ALA A 413 -7.79 -24.27 -2.30
CA ALA A 413 -9.10 -24.78 -2.65
C ALA A 413 -10.27 -24.20 -1.84
N SER A 414 -10.01 -23.53 -0.71
CA SER A 414 -11.07 -22.87 0.06
C SER A 414 -11.59 -21.63 -0.67
N PRO A 415 -12.92 -21.38 -0.68
CA PRO A 415 -13.49 -20.11 -1.12
C PRO A 415 -12.86 -18.93 -0.36
N GLY A 416 -12.50 -17.86 -1.08
CA GLY A 416 -11.84 -16.68 -0.49
C GLY A 416 -10.38 -16.88 -0.04
N LYS A 417 -9.75 -18.03 -0.31
CA LYS A 417 -8.30 -18.24 -0.14
C LYS A 417 -7.60 -18.24 -1.49
N ARG A 418 -6.42 -17.63 -1.53
CA ARG A 418 -5.57 -17.48 -2.73
C ARG A 418 -4.58 -18.65 -2.89
N LEU A 419 -4.18 -18.91 -4.13
CA LEU A 419 -3.02 -19.75 -4.42
C LEU A 419 -1.75 -18.90 -4.22
N ASN A 420 -0.74 -19.46 -3.58
CA ASN A 420 0.53 -18.79 -3.33
C ASN A 420 1.66 -19.62 -3.96
N GLY A 421 2.68 -18.94 -4.46
CA GLY A 421 3.93 -19.56 -4.87
C GLY A 421 5.13 -18.94 -4.16
N TYR A 422 6.31 -19.47 -4.43
CA TYR A 422 7.57 -19.07 -3.81
C TYR A 422 8.70 -19.03 -4.85
N VAL A 423 9.39 -17.90 -5.01
CA VAL A 423 10.43 -17.67 -6.02
C VAL A 423 11.81 -17.71 -5.37
N VAL A 424 12.72 -18.52 -5.92
CA VAL A 424 14.09 -18.66 -5.43
C VAL A 424 15.07 -18.37 -6.57
N ASN A 425 16.01 -17.44 -6.34
CA ASN A 425 17.12 -17.20 -7.25
C ASN A 425 18.28 -18.17 -6.94
N VAL A 426 18.65 -19.02 -7.89
CA VAL A 426 19.68 -20.07 -7.72
C VAL A 426 21.06 -19.66 -8.22
N THR A 427 21.22 -18.48 -8.83
CA THR A 427 22.49 -17.96 -9.31
C THR A 427 23.09 -16.94 -8.34
N SER A 428 22.35 -15.90 -7.93
CA SER A 428 22.90 -14.67 -7.33
C SER A 428 22.78 -14.55 -5.80
N TRP A 429 23.02 -15.63 -5.05
CA TRP A 429 22.95 -15.67 -3.58
C TRP A 429 24.33 -15.86 -2.93
N LYS A 430 24.56 -15.25 -1.76
CA LYS A 430 25.80 -15.33 -0.96
C LYS A 430 25.69 -16.26 0.25
N SER A 431 24.51 -16.36 0.88
CA SER A 431 24.21 -17.35 1.93
C SER A 431 22.94 -18.15 1.63
N ALA A 432 22.82 -19.33 2.23
CA ALA A 432 21.60 -20.16 2.12
C ALA A 432 20.43 -19.65 3.00
N ASP A 433 20.61 -18.52 3.69
CA ASP A 433 19.58 -17.82 4.46
C ASP A 433 18.80 -16.86 3.55
N GLU A 434 19.47 -16.21 2.59
CA GLU A 434 18.87 -15.36 1.54
C GLU A 434 17.84 -16.13 0.65
N LEU A 435 17.90 -17.45 0.65
CA LEU A 435 16.98 -18.32 -0.09
C LEU A 435 15.69 -18.65 0.69
N VAL A 436 15.60 -18.23 1.96
CA VAL A 436 14.48 -18.49 2.88
C VAL A 436 14.04 -17.17 3.52
N SER A 437 13.53 -16.25 2.69
CA SER A 437 12.83 -15.04 3.15
C SER A 437 11.33 -15.08 2.82
N GLU A 438 10.54 -14.23 3.46
CA GLU A 438 9.08 -14.16 3.32
C GLU A 438 8.64 -13.37 2.06
N ASP A 439 9.53 -12.55 1.52
CA ASP A 439 9.41 -11.81 0.24
C ASP A 439 9.63 -12.66 -1.00
N ASN A 440 10.21 -13.84 -0.84
CA ASN A 440 10.20 -14.83 -1.90
C ASN A 440 8.78 -15.37 -2.16
N PHE A 441 7.77 -15.14 -1.30
CA PHE A 441 6.37 -15.49 -1.61
C PHE A 441 5.74 -14.56 -2.66
N CYS A 442 4.87 -15.14 -3.51
CA CYS A 442 4.09 -14.42 -4.51
C CYS A 442 2.64 -14.91 -4.55
N ALA A 443 1.69 -13.98 -4.63
CA ALA A 443 0.28 -14.23 -4.94
C ALA A 443 -0.35 -12.94 -5.50
N ILE A 444 -1.53 -13.05 -6.11
CA ILE A 444 -2.25 -11.97 -6.81
C ILE A 444 -2.54 -10.73 -5.91
N GLU A 445 -2.42 -10.90 -4.59
CA GLU A 445 -2.63 -9.88 -3.56
C GLU A 445 -1.49 -9.91 -2.50
N LEU A 446 -0.30 -10.38 -2.88
CA LEU A 446 0.91 -10.32 -2.06
C LEU A 446 1.94 -9.39 -2.69
N VAL A 447 1.99 -8.18 -2.15
CA VAL A 447 3.21 -7.38 -2.14
C VAL A 447 4.14 -8.01 -1.08
N ASN A 448 5.45 -8.10 -1.35
CA ASN A 448 6.33 -9.06 -0.69
C ASN A 448 7.01 -8.53 0.60
N ALA A 449 7.40 -9.43 1.50
CA ALA A 449 7.62 -9.11 2.92
C ALA A 449 8.82 -8.22 3.26
N ASP A 450 10.09 -8.45 2.87
CA ASP A 450 11.20 -7.53 3.22
C ASP A 450 11.08 -6.17 2.51
N ILE A 451 10.43 -6.12 1.34
CA ILE A 451 10.04 -4.84 0.72
C ILE A 451 8.98 -4.14 1.62
N ILE A 452 8.04 -4.88 2.22
CA ILE A 452 7.05 -4.37 3.19
C ILE A 452 7.59 -4.20 4.61
N VAL A 453 8.63 -4.88 5.08
CA VAL A 453 9.12 -4.72 6.46
C VAL A 453 10.01 -3.49 6.54
N TRP A 454 10.84 -3.28 5.50
CA TRP A 454 11.67 -2.08 5.42
C TRP A 454 10.91 -0.83 4.99
N LEU A 455 9.98 -0.90 4.02
CA LEU A 455 9.13 0.26 3.67
C LEU A 455 7.88 0.38 4.55
N GLY A 456 7.45 -0.69 5.20
CA GLY A 456 6.09 -0.81 5.73
C GLY A 456 5.99 -1.32 7.16
N VAL A 457 7.06 -1.59 7.93
CA VAL A 457 6.92 -1.36 9.38
C VAL A 457 6.78 0.14 9.61
N ASP A 458 7.59 0.95 8.92
CA ASP A 458 7.44 2.41 8.96
C ASP A 458 6.11 2.83 8.32
N ASN A 459 5.81 2.47 7.05
CA ASN A 459 4.52 2.85 6.46
C ASN A 459 3.28 2.19 7.11
N ILE A 460 3.30 0.97 7.68
CA ILE A 460 2.09 0.43 8.38
C ILE A 460 1.96 1.05 9.76
N LEU A 461 3.06 1.31 10.49
CA LEU A 461 2.96 2.08 11.73
C LEU A 461 2.48 3.50 11.40
N SER A 462 3.03 4.18 10.40
CA SER A 462 2.58 5.50 9.93
C SER A 462 1.14 5.48 9.43
N GLU A 463 0.72 4.60 8.52
CA GLU A 463 -0.70 4.46 8.10
C GLU A 463 -1.61 4.15 9.29
N TYR A 464 -1.18 3.31 10.23
CA TYR A 464 -1.93 3.03 11.45
C TYR A 464 -2.01 4.26 12.37
N LEU A 465 -0.94 5.04 12.49
CA LEU A 465 -0.83 6.29 13.26
C LEU A 465 -1.38 7.52 12.52
N GLU A 466 -1.68 7.40 11.24
CA GLU A 466 -2.47 8.34 10.43
C GLU A 466 -3.96 7.99 10.55
N SER A 467 -4.29 6.69 10.65
CA SER A 467 -5.66 6.21 10.93
C SER A 467 -6.10 6.43 12.38
N ILE A 468 -5.14 6.61 13.30
CA ILE A 468 -5.41 7.02 14.69
C ILE A 468 -5.23 8.53 14.77
N ALA A 469 -6.35 9.24 14.71
CA ALA A 469 -6.39 10.67 14.98
C ALA A 469 -5.70 10.99 16.32
N LEU A 470 -5.03 12.15 16.38
CA LEU A 470 -4.58 12.69 17.65
C LEU A 470 -5.79 12.81 18.60
N PRO A 471 -5.62 12.49 19.89
CA PRO A 471 -6.72 12.58 20.84
C PRO A 471 -7.14 14.05 20.95
N GLU A 472 -8.43 14.32 21.10
CA GLU A 472 -8.99 15.68 21.06
C GLU A 472 -8.61 16.49 22.30
N LEU A 473 -7.38 16.98 22.27
CA LEU A 473 -6.69 17.71 23.31
C LEU A 473 -6.41 19.11 22.74
N ASN A 474 -6.70 20.15 23.53
CA ASN A 474 -6.30 21.49 23.10
C ASN A 474 -4.77 21.60 23.02
N GLU A 475 -4.29 22.55 22.22
CA GLU A 475 -2.88 22.69 21.85
C GLU A 475 -1.96 22.81 23.07
N GLU A 476 -2.34 23.64 24.04
CA GLU A 476 -1.66 23.83 25.34
C GLU A 476 -1.55 22.52 26.15
N LEU A 477 -2.60 21.68 26.14
CA LEU A 477 -2.58 20.36 26.80
C LEU A 477 -1.77 19.33 26.01
N SER A 478 -1.81 19.38 24.67
CA SER A 478 -1.02 18.52 23.78
C SER A 478 0.47 18.78 23.97
N GLU A 479 0.94 20.03 23.91
CA GLU A 479 2.33 20.39 24.21
C GLU A 479 2.74 19.95 25.62
N SER A 480 1.90 20.25 26.63
CA SER A 480 2.17 19.84 28.02
C SER A 480 2.22 18.33 28.20
N LEU A 481 1.45 17.56 27.44
CA LEU A 481 1.48 16.10 27.45
C LEU A 481 2.71 15.56 26.70
N LEU A 482 3.06 16.10 25.54
CA LEU A 482 4.26 15.72 24.79
C LEU A 482 5.53 15.96 25.62
N GLU A 483 5.63 17.08 26.35
CA GLU A 483 6.75 17.36 27.24
C GLU A 483 6.84 16.33 28.40
N LYS A 484 5.69 16.04 29.05
CA LYS A 484 5.61 15.01 30.12
C LYS A 484 5.94 13.61 29.60
N ILE A 485 5.43 13.24 28.43
CA ILE A 485 5.70 11.96 27.75
C ILE A 485 7.19 11.86 27.44
N GLY A 486 7.78 12.91 26.83
CA GLY A 486 9.21 12.96 26.53
C GLY A 486 10.08 12.81 27.78
N ALA A 487 9.70 13.44 28.90
CA ALA A 487 10.37 13.22 30.18
C ALA A 487 10.25 11.76 30.66
N ILE A 488 9.08 11.13 30.56
CA ILE A 488 8.87 9.72 30.94
C ILE A 488 9.70 8.78 30.05
N LEU A 489 9.66 8.93 28.74
CA LEU A 489 10.45 8.13 27.80
C LEU A 489 11.97 8.28 28.07
N LYS A 490 12.44 9.50 28.31
CA LYS A 490 13.85 9.82 28.63
C LYS A 490 14.33 9.35 30.03
N HIS A 491 13.44 8.84 30.90
CA HIS A 491 13.75 8.45 32.29
C HIS A 491 13.32 7.04 32.73
N GLU A 492 12.18 6.53 32.23
CA GLU A 492 11.58 5.24 32.62
C GLU A 492 11.75 4.15 31.54
N TRP A 493 11.71 4.54 30.26
CA TRP A 493 11.80 3.60 29.13
C TRP A 493 13.25 3.25 28.81
N ALA A 494 14.08 4.24 28.48
CA ALA A 494 15.48 4.03 28.14
C ALA A 494 16.34 3.55 29.33
N PRO A 495 17.36 2.70 29.12
CA PRO A 495 18.34 2.38 30.15
C PRO A 495 19.12 3.65 30.56
N ARG A 496 19.56 3.71 31.83
CA ARG A 496 20.21 4.91 32.41
C ARG A 496 21.65 5.15 31.92
N ASN A 497 21.87 5.24 30.61
CA ASN A 497 23.03 5.91 29.98
C ASN A 497 22.90 5.99 28.44
N SER A 498 23.61 6.96 27.86
CA SER A 498 24.00 7.14 26.44
C SER A 498 23.05 7.87 25.46
N VAL A 499 23.71 8.76 24.69
CA VAL A 499 23.49 9.41 23.38
C VAL A 499 22.07 9.53 22.78
N LEU A 500 21.22 8.51 22.81
CA LEU A 500 19.99 8.43 21.99
C LEU A 500 18.82 9.28 22.51
N LYS A 501 19.06 10.18 23.47
CA LYS A 501 18.01 10.99 24.12
C LYS A 501 17.26 11.96 23.21
N ILE A 502 17.83 12.31 22.06
CA ILE A 502 17.25 13.25 21.08
C ILE A 502 16.35 12.49 20.09
N GLU A 503 16.68 11.25 19.76
CA GLU A 503 15.93 10.45 18.78
C GLU A 503 14.51 10.11 19.26
N TYR A 504 14.26 10.09 20.58
CA TYR A 504 12.91 9.88 21.13
C TYR A 504 11.92 10.98 20.79
N ASP A 505 12.39 12.20 20.50
CA ASP A 505 11.50 13.35 20.28
C ASP A 505 10.68 13.19 18.98
N ASN A 506 11.22 12.43 18.02
CA ASN A 506 10.55 12.08 16.76
C ASN A 506 9.33 11.15 16.93
N TYR A 507 9.18 10.49 18.08
CA TYR A 507 8.13 9.48 18.32
C TYR A 507 7.09 9.94 19.37
N LEU A 508 7.17 11.19 19.85
CA LEU A 508 6.29 11.68 20.92
C LEU A 508 4.84 11.85 20.49
N GLU A 509 4.61 12.38 19.28
CA GLU A 509 3.25 12.50 18.71
C GLU A 509 2.57 11.14 18.64
N ASP A 510 3.27 10.11 18.16
CA ASP A 510 2.72 8.77 17.98
C ASP A 510 2.46 8.05 19.31
N VAL A 511 3.33 8.25 20.30
CA VAL A 511 3.10 7.79 21.67
C VAL A 511 1.87 8.49 22.28
N LEU A 512 1.66 9.78 22.02
CA LEU A 512 0.47 10.51 22.47
C LEU A 512 -0.81 10.02 21.78
N LYS A 513 -0.79 9.79 20.45
CA LYS A 513 -1.90 9.20 19.68
C LYS A 513 -2.36 7.87 20.29
N LEU A 514 -1.44 6.91 20.42
CA LEU A 514 -1.77 5.58 20.94
C LEU A 514 -2.23 5.61 22.41
N ALA A 515 -1.60 6.45 23.23
CA ALA A 515 -1.98 6.63 24.64
C ALA A 515 -3.37 7.26 24.82
N GLY A 516 -3.69 8.31 24.09
CA GLY A 516 -5.01 8.96 24.20
C GLY A 516 -6.13 8.17 23.54
N ALA A 517 -5.83 7.39 22.49
CA ALA A 517 -6.73 6.36 21.96
C ALA A 517 -6.96 5.18 22.94
N GLN A 518 -6.33 5.18 24.11
CA GLN A 518 -6.41 4.13 25.15
C GLN A 518 -5.95 2.75 24.68
N LYS A 519 -5.09 2.71 23.66
CA LYS A 519 -4.57 1.49 23.02
C LYS A 519 -3.25 1.05 23.67
N GLU A 520 -3.33 0.61 24.93
CA GLU A 520 -2.14 0.32 25.76
C GLU A 520 -1.27 -0.83 25.21
N ASP A 521 -1.88 -1.89 24.67
CA ASP A 521 -1.13 -3.01 24.08
C ASP A 521 -0.50 -2.62 22.73
N GLU A 522 -1.14 -1.76 21.94
CA GLU A 522 -0.57 -1.24 20.69
C GLU A 522 0.53 -0.20 20.95
N LEU A 523 0.39 0.64 21.99
CA LEU A 523 1.47 1.51 22.47
C LEU A 523 2.66 0.67 23.00
N THR A 524 2.37 -0.42 23.70
CA THR A 524 3.39 -1.39 24.14
C THR A 524 4.17 -1.95 22.94
N MET A 525 3.47 -2.32 21.87
CA MET A 525 4.07 -2.88 20.65
C MET A 525 4.80 -1.82 19.82
N TYR A 526 4.26 -0.61 19.69
CA TYR A 526 4.93 0.52 19.04
C TYR A 526 6.25 0.84 19.71
N LEU A 527 6.25 1.09 21.04
CA LEU A 527 7.49 1.30 21.79
C LEU A 527 8.46 0.12 21.64
N TYR A 528 7.98 -1.13 21.68
CA TYR A 528 8.84 -2.30 21.47
C TYR A 528 9.47 -2.34 20.06
N PHE A 529 8.71 -2.00 19.03
CA PHE A 529 9.21 -1.97 17.64
C PHE A 529 10.14 -0.77 17.38
N THR A 530 9.84 0.41 17.89
CA THR A 530 10.74 1.58 17.82
C THR A 530 12.06 1.30 18.52
N GLU A 531 12.04 0.71 19.73
CA GLU A 531 13.27 0.34 20.46
C GLU A 531 14.09 -0.69 19.68
N LYS A 532 13.46 -1.77 19.20
CA LYS A 532 14.16 -2.92 18.61
C LYS A 532 14.58 -2.74 17.15
N TYR A 533 13.71 -2.20 16.31
CA TYR A 533 13.88 -2.18 14.85
C TYR A 533 14.29 -0.81 14.31
N ILE A 534 13.82 0.28 14.92
CA ILE A 534 14.16 1.64 14.46
C ILE A 534 15.44 2.15 15.15
N GLN A 535 15.54 2.01 16.46
CA GLN A 535 16.74 2.41 17.23
C GLN A 535 17.79 1.30 17.38
N GLY A 536 17.47 0.05 17.00
CA GLY A 536 18.40 -1.08 17.04
C GLY A 536 18.85 -1.49 18.46
N ILE A 537 18.09 -1.14 19.51
CA ILE A 537 18.41 -1.43 20.90
C ILE A 537 17.80 -2.78 21.30
N GLU A 538 18.63 -3.71 21.77
CA GLU A 538 18.16 -4.99 22.29
C GLU A 538 18.32 -5.07 23.81
N ARG A 539 17.22 -5.37 24.53
CA ARG A 539 17.19 -5.47 26.00
C ARG A 539 16.44 -6.69 26.50
N GLU A 540 16.89 -7.23 27.64
CA GLU A 540 16.11 -8.22 28.36
C GLU A 540 14.77 -7.64 28.84
N HIS A 541 13.70 -8.43 28.70
CA HIS A 541 12.33 -8.08 29.10
C HIS A 541 11.76 -6.80 28.47
N ALA A 542 12.22 -6.43 27.27
CA ALA A 542 11.78 -5.24 26.51
C ALA A 542 10.27 -5.00 26.56
N VAL A 543 9.48 -6.01 26.15
CA VAL A 543 8.00 -5.98 26.14
C VAL A 543 7.41 -5.67 27.52
N SER A 544 8.02 -6.18 28.60
CA SER A 544 7.54 -5.92 29.97
C SER A 544 7.80 -4.49 30.44
N VAL A 545 8.89 -3.87 29.96
CA VAL A 545 9.17 -2.45 30.26
C VAL A 545 8.36 -1.53 29.37
N CYS A 546 8.29 -1.81 28.06
CA CYS A 546 7.43 -1.09 27.12
C CYS A 546 5.98 -1.12 27.61
N ARG A 547 5.48 -2.28 28.09
CA ARG A 547 4.14 -2.37 28.69
C ARG A 547 3.98 -1.48 29.91
N ARG A 548 4.88 -1.55 30.89
CA ARG A 548 4.79 -0.70 32.09
C ARG A 548 4.82 0.80 31.76
N VAL A 549 5.64 1.20 30.79
CA VAL A 549 5.72 2.59 30.30
C VAL A 549 4.44 2.97 29.57
N ALA A 550 3.93 2.11 28.70
CA ALA A 550 2.66 2.29 28.00
C ALA A 550 1.49 2.43 28.98
N SER A 551 1.38 1.58 30.01
CA SER A 551 0.36 1.71 31.07
C SER A 551 0.45 3.05 31.78
N TYR A 552 1.66 3.50 32.11
CA TYR A 552 1.88 4.75 32.84
C TYR A 552 1.53 5.97 31.99
N ILE A 553 1.95 5.99 30.72
CA ILE A 553 1.63 7.06 29.77
C ILE A 553 0.14 7.06 29.43
N THR A 554 -0.45 5.90 29.12
CA THR A 554 -1.89 5.76 28.85
C THR A 554 -2.73 6.25 30.02
N ALA A 555 -2.38 5.86 31.25
CA ALA A 555 -3.06 6.34 32.45
C ALA A 555 -2.84 7.84 32.72
N MET A 556 -1.67 8.40 32.40
CA MET A 556 -1.41 9.84 32.51
C MET A 556 -2.26 10.63 31.51
N VAL A 557 -2.19 10.28 30.22
CA VAL A 557 -2.98 10.92 29.16
C VAL A 557 -4.46 10.79 29.47
N LYS A 558 -4.91 9.62 29.94
CA LYS A 558 -6.29 9.42 30.42
C LYS A 558 -6.67 10.38 31.54
N ASN A 559 -5.88 10.48 32.61
CA ASN A 559 -6.23 11.34 33.76
C ASN A 559 -6.15 12.84 33.44
N GLU A 560 -5.34 13.24 32.46
CA GLU A 560 -5.26 14.64 32.01
C GLU A 560 -6.37 14.94 30.98
N SER A 561 -6.72 13.99 30.10
CA SER A 561 -7.86 14.10 29.18
C SER A 561 -9.21 14.03 29.93
N GLU A 562 -9.35 13.19 30.97
CA GLU A 562 -10.57 13.08 31.79
C GLU A 562 -10.85 14.35 32.63
N LYS A 563 -9.88 15.27 32.77
CA LYS A 563 -10.12 16.62 33.31
C LYS A 563 -10.72 17.59 32.29
N VAL A 564 -10.73 17.20 31.01
CA VAL A 564 -11.30 17.93 29.87
C VAL A 564 -12.52 17.19 29.27
N ALA A 565 -12.65 15.88 29.50
CA ALA A 565 -13.66 15.00 28.92
C ALA A 565 -15.08 15.11 29.54
N ASP A 566 -15.60 16.33 29.66
CA ASP A 566 -17.03 16.55 29.50
C ASP A 566 -17.31 16.77 28.00
N SER A 567 -17.75 15.70 27.33
CA SER A 567 -18.16 15.55 25.91
C SER A 567 -17.10 14.94 24.94
N PRO A 568 -17.50 14.01 24.04
CA PRO A 568 -16.76 13.81 22.78
C PRO A 568 -16.87 15.07 21.91
N THR A 569 -15.97 15.34 20.95
CA THR A 569 -16.35 16.37 19.98
C THR A 569 -17.51 15.88 19.12
N TYR A 570 -18.34 16.87 18.86
CA TYR A 570 -19.58 16.80 18.11
C TYR A 570 -19.30 16.74 16.59
N ASP A 571 -18.10 17.14 16.15
CA ASP A 571 -17.80 17.59 14.79
C ASP A 571 -17.61 16.47 13.76
N GLU A 572 -16.75 15.46 13.99
CA GLU A 572 -16.44 14.47 12.94
C GLU A 572 -17.67 13.67 12.49
N ALA A 573 -18.52 13.27 13.45
CA ALA A 573 -19.77 12.56 13.18
C ALA A 573 -20.81 13.46 12.48
N LEU A 574 -20.87 14.75 12.82
CA LEU A 574 -21.68 15.74 12.11
C LEU A 574 -21.20 15.96 10.69
N ARG A 575 -19.89 15.91 10.48
CA ARG A 575 -19.24 16.19 9.21
C ARG A 575 -19.37 15.05 8.21
N ALA A 576 -19.13 13.81 8.61
CA ALA A 576 -19.41 12.64 7.77
C ALA A 576 -20.88 12.61 7.33
N LYS A 577 -21.79 12.98 8.25
CA LYS A 577 -23.22 13.13 8.01
C LYS A 577 -23.54 14.29 7.07
N PHE A 578 -22.87 15.43 7.17
CA PHE A 578 -23.01 16.54 6.22
C PHE A 578 -22.57 16.13 4.81
N ILE A 579 -21.46 15.41 4.66
CA ILE A 579 -20.99 14.92 3.34
C ILE A 579 -22.01 13.93 2.74
N SER A 580 -22.57 13.01 3.55
CA SER A 580 -23.68 12.13 3.13
C SER A 580 -24.89 12.93 2.63
N LYS A 581 -25.33 13.96 3.38
CA LYS A 581 -26.44 14.84 2.99
C LYS A 581 -26.13 15.66 1.74
N ALA A 582 -24.89 16.13 1.57
CA ALA A 582 -24.45 16.88 0.39
C ALA A 582 -24.45 15.99 -0.87
N LYS A 583 -23.86 14.79 -0.79
CA LYS A 583 -23.94 13.77 -1.85
C LYS A 583 -25.39 13.42 -2.15
N GLY A 584 -26.18 13.16 -1.11
CA GLY A 584 -27.61 12.92 -1.20
C GLY A 584 -28.35 14.02 -1.97
N SER A 585 -28.07 15.29 -1.70
CA SER A 585 -28.71 16.44 -2.38
C SER A 585 -28.37 16.51 -3.88
N LEU A 586 -27.08 16.44 -4.24
CA LEU A 586 -26.67 16.59 -5.65
C LEU A 586 -27.02 15.35 -6.50
N LEU A 587 -26.87 14.15 -5.96
CA LEU A 587 -27.33 12.93 -6.66
C LEU A 587 -28.85 12.85 -6.66
N GLY A 588 -29.52 13.32 -5.60
CA GLY A 588 -30.98 13.39 -5.54
C GLY A 588 -31.57 14.27 -6.65
N LEU A 589 -30.95 15.43 -6.92
CA LEU A 589 -31.24 16.29 -8.08
C LEU A 589 -31.21 15.47 -9.38
N ALA A 590 -30.06 14.85 -9.68
CA ALA A 590 -29.84 14.13 -10.93
C ALA A 590 -30.69 12.85 -11.07
N LEU A 591 -31.00 12.16 -9.97
CA LEU A 591 -31.96 11.06 -9.94
C LEU A 591 -33.39 11.53 -10.24
N GLY A 592 -33.78 12.70 -9.73
CA GLY A 592 -35.09 13.30 -9.94
C GLY A 592 -35.29 13.71 -11.39
N ASP A 593 -34.34 14.49 -11.93
CA ASP A 593 -34.20 14.88 -13.33
C ASP A 593 -34.31 13.65 -14.27
N ALA A 594 -33.39 12.68 -14.16
CA ALA A 594 -33.34 11.49 -15.02
C ALA A 594 -34.57 10.58 -14.92
N LEU A 595 -35.34 10.66 -13.82
CA LEU A 595 -36.62 9.98 -13.67
C LEU A 595 -37.75 10.77 -14.33
N GLY A 596 -37.79 12.08 -14.11
CA GLY A 596 -38.88 12.98 -14.50
C GLY A 596 -38.95 13.29 -15.99
N THR A 597 -37.81 13.44 -16.68
CA THR A 597 -37.74 13.70 -18.14
C THR A 597 -38.53 12.68 -18.98
N THR A 598 -38.71 11.47 -18.45
CA THR A 598 -39.52 10.42 -19.08
C THR A 598 -41.01 10.81 -19.28
N LEU A 599 -41.54 11.71 -18.45
CA LEU A 599 -42.93 12.20 -18.45
C LEU A 599 -43.08 13.70 -18.78
N GLU A 600 -41.97 14.38 -19.01
CA GLU A 600 -41.87 15.76 -19.48
C GLU A 600 -42.84 16.07 -20.64
N PHE A 601 -43.45 17.26 -20.57
CA PHE A 601 -44.52 17.78 -21.44
C PHE A 601 -45.79 16.92 -21.53
N LYS A 602 -45.91 15.80 -20.81
CA LYS A 602 -47.16 15.02 -20.78
C LYS A 602 -48.09 15.56 -19.71
N SER A 603 -49.30 15.94 -20.12
CA SER A 603 -50.35 16.32 -19.18
C SER A 603 -50.57 15.24 -18.12
N LYS A 604 -50.66 15.66 -16.85
CA LYS A 604 -50.91 14.79 -15.70
C LYS A 604 -51.96 13.69 -15.98
N ASP A 605 -51.66 12.46 -15.56
CA ASP A 605 -52.54 11.28 -15.67
C ASP A 605 -52.91 10.85 -17.11
N SER A 606 -52.27 11.39 -18.15
CA SER A 606 -52.48 10.97 -19.56
C SER A 606 -51.70 9.71 -19.97
N TYR A 607 -50.93 9.14 -19.05
CA TYR A 607 -49.95 8.07 -19.27
C TYR A 607 -50.10 6.93 -18.24
N GLN A 608 -49.42 5.80 -18.48
CA GLN A 608 -49.21 4.81 -17.42
C GLN A 608 -48.21 5.37 -16.40
N PRO A 609 -48.51 5.34 -15.09
CA PRO A 609 -47.59 5.87 -14.08
C PRO A 609 -46.22 5.19 -14.14
N LEU A 610 -45.17 5.99 -13.98
CA LEU A 610 -43.82 5.47 -13.77
C LEU A 610 -43.71 4.73 -12.45
N THR A 611 -42.93 3.65 -12.47
CA THR A 611 -42.57 2.84 -11.29
C THR A 611 -41.06 2.59 -11.18
N ASP A 612 -40.27 2.99 -12.17
CA ASP A 612 -38.82 2.80 -12.24
C ASP A 612 -38.22 3.82 -13.22
N MET A 613 -36.91 4.06 -13.12
CA MET A 613 -36.12 4.85 -14.04
C MET A 613 -35.89 4.08 -15.35
N VAL A 614 -36.55 4.51 -16.43
CA VAL A 614 -36.56 3.83 -17.73
C VAL A 614 -36.04 4.67 -18.90
N GLY A 615 -35.79 5.96 -18.69
CA GLY A 615 -35.40 6.90 -19.74
C GLY A 615 -36.51 7.12 -20.78
N GLY A 616 -36.13 7.54 -21.98
CA GLY A 616 -37.07 7.93 -23.04
C GLY A 616 -37.31 9.44 -23.02
N GLY A 617 -38.51 9.86 -22.63
CA GLY A 617 -38.89 11.28 -22.68
C GLY A 617 -38.96 11.85 -24.10
N PRO A 618 -39.09 13.17 -24.26
CA PRO A 618 -39.07 13.85 -25.57
C PRO A 618 -37.70 13.71 -26.27
N PHE A 619 -36.60 13.64 -25.52
CA PHE A 619 -35.24 13.58 -26.05
C PHE A 619 -34.74 12.17 -26.42
N ARG A 620 -35.46 11.11 -26.00
CA ARG A 620 -35.08 9.69 -26.16
C ARG A 620 -33.77 9.34 -25.43
N LEU A 621 -33.67 9.77 -24.19
CA LEU A 621 -32.56 9.50 -23.28
C LEU A 621 -32.49 8.01 -22.87
N GLU A 622 -31.31 7.54 -22.51
CA GLU A 622 -31.13 6.24 -21.86
C GLU A 622 -31.52 6.32 -20.37
N ALA A 623 -31.81 5.18 -19.75
CA ALA A 623 -32.20 5.14 -18.34
C ALA A 623 -31.05 5.65 -17.45
N GLY A 624 -31.29 6.73 -16.72
CA GLY A 624 -30.29 7.38 -15.85
C GLY A 624 -29.53 8.56 -16.49
N GLN A 625 -29.82 8.90 -17.74
CA GLN A 625 -29.40 10.18 -18.34
C GLN A 625 -30.37 11.30 -17.92
N TRP A 626 -29.81 12.49 -17.72
CA TRP A 626 -30.44 13.70 -17.14
C TRP A 626 -30.34 14.91 -18.11
N THR A 627 -31.02 16.02 -17.83
CA THR A 627 -31.29 17.14 -18.74
C THR A 627 -30.46 18.40 -18.43
N ASP A 628 -30.99 19.61 -18.69
CA ASP A 628 -30.32 20.88 -18.39
C ASP A 628 -30.30 21.18 -16.88
N ASP A 629 -31.30 20.76 -16.12
CA ASP A 629 -31.34 20.69 -14.65
C ASP A 629 -29.96 20.31 -14.04
N THR A 630 -29.50 19.09 -14.32
CA THR A 630 -28.22 18.57 -13.82
C THR A 630 -27.01 19.19 -14.52
N SER A 631 -27.12 19.51 -15.83
CA SER A 631 -26.05 20.17 -16.58
C SER A 631 -25.69 21.53 -15.95
N MET A 632 -26.71 22.36 -15.65
CA MET A 632 -26.56 23.68 -15.05
C MET A 632 -26.13 23.62 -13.58
N ALA A 633 -26.51 22.56 -12.85
CA ALA A 633 -26.01 22.29 -11.51
C ALA A 633 -24.51 21.97 -11.51
N LEU A 634 -24.04 21.11 -12.43
CA LEU A 634 -22.60 20.81 -12.60
C LEU A 634 -21.81 22.05 -13.02
N CYS A 635 -22.29 22.83 -13.99
CA CYS A 635 -21.67 24.11 -14.38
C CYS A 635 -21.57 25.10 -13.20
N LEU A 636 -22.58 25.15 -12.32
CA LEU A 636 -22.54 26.00 -11.14
C LEU A 636 -21.58 25.46 -10.06
N ALA A 637 -21.53 24.14 -9.88
CA ALA A 637 -20.58 23.49 -8.97
C ALA A 637 -19.13 23.75 -9.39
N ASP A 638 -18.81 23.56 -10.68
CA ASP A 638 -17.48 23.81 -11.21
C ASP A 638 -17.07 25.29 -11.08
N SER A 639 -18.04 26.22 -11.10
CA SER A 639 -17.79 27.65 -10.83
C SER A 639 -17.35 27.90 -9.38
N PHE A 640 -18.08 27.33 -8.41
CA PHE A 640 -17.69 27.46 -7.00
C PHE A 640 -16.35 26.81 -6.70
N LEU A 641 -16.06 25.64 -7.29
CA LEU A 641 -14.78 24.95 -7.10
C LEU A 641 -13.62 25.72 -7.77
N ALA A 642 -13.83 26.29 -8.95
CA ALA A 642 -12.79 27.03 -9.66
C ALA A 642 -12.54 28.45 -9.14
N VAL A 643 -13.54 29.11 -8.55
CA VAL A 643 -13.45 30.53 -8.14
C VAL A 643 -13.49 30.72 -6.61
N GLY A 644 -13.94 29.73 -5.84
CA GLY A 644 -14.02 29.81 -4.37
C GLY A 644 -15.12 30.71 -3.82
N ARG A 645 -15.86 31.38 -4.70
CA ARG A 645 -16.98 32.27 -4.38
C ARG A 645 -17.97 32.31 -5.54
N HIS A 646 -19.18 32.80 -5.29
CA HIS A 646 -20.12 33.13 -6.35
C HIS A 646 -19.52 34.15 -7.34
N ASN A 647 -19.40 33.77 -8.60
CA ASN A 647 -19.00 34.65 -9.69
C ASN A 647 -20.01 34.53 -10.85
N ALA A 648 -20.77 35.61 -11.07
CA ALA A 648 -21.81 35.65 -12.10
C ALA A 648 -21.24 35.46 -13.52
N GLU A 649 -20.04 36.00 -13.78
CA GLU A 649 -19.37 35.93 -15.08
C GLU A 649 -18.94 34.49 -15.37
N ASP A 650 -18.18 33.85 -14.47
CA ASP A 650 -17.74 32.47 -14.68
C ASP A 650 -18.92 31.46 -14.71
N GLN A 651 -19.97 31.68 -13.91
CA GLN A 651 -21.23 30.94 -14.00
C GLN A 651 -21.86 31.08 -15.41
N MET A 652 -21.94 32.30 -15.95
CA MET A 652 -22.48 32.55 -17.29
C MET A 652 -21.60 31.95 -18.39
N GLN A 653 -20.27 32.05 -18.28
CA GLN A 653 -19.33 31.43 -19.22
C GLN A 653 -19.48 29.90 -19.24
N ARG A 654 -19.69 29.26 -18.09
CA ARG A 654 -19.95 27.80 -18.04
C ARG A 654 -21.27 27.43 -18.71
N TYR A 655 -22.32 28.25 -18.58
CA TYR A 655 -23.56 28.03 -19.32
C TYR A 655 -23.39 28.26 -20.82
N ILE A 656 -22.53 29.18 -21.26
CA ILE A 656 -22.14 29.34 -22.67
C ILE A 656 -21.42 28.09 -23.17
N ARG A 657 -20.41 27.58 -22.46
CA ARG A 657 -19.65 26.38 -22.88
C ARG A 657 -20.52 25.12 -22.88
N TRP A 658 -21.43 24.97 -21.92
CA TRP A 658 -22.46 23.93 -22.00
C TRP A 658 -23.34 24.09 -23.24
N ARG A 659 -23.90 25.29 -23.49
CA ARG A 659 -24.77 25.59 -24.65
C ARG A 659 -24.08 25.31 -25.99
N ASP A 660 -22.84 25.78 -26.15
CA ASP A 660 -22.17 25.86 -27.44
C ASP A 660 -21.24 24.66 -27.71
N LEU A 661 -20.67 24.05 -26.65
CA LEU A 661 -19.71 22.93 -26.76
C LEU A 661 -20.24 21.61 -26.18
N GLY A 662 -21.33 21.62 -25.42
CA GLY A 662 -21.85 20.43 -24.73
C GLY A 662 -21.10 20.08 -23.44
N GLU A 663 -20.27 20.98 -22.91
CA GLU A 663 -19.60 20.80 -21.62
C GLU A 663 -20.62 20.50 -20.52
N ASN A 664 -20.34 19.52 -19.65
CA ASN A 664 -21.28 19.04 -18.63
C ASN A 664 -22.64 18.51 -19.12
N SER A 665 -22.84 18.26 -20.42
CA SER A 665 -23.99 17.48 -20.90
C SER A 665 -23.71 15.99 -20.92
N VAL A 666 -24.62 15.19 -20.37
CA VAL A 666 -24.58 13.72 -20.43
C VAL A 666 -24.60 13.15 -21.86
N THR A 667 -25.09 13.92 -22.84
CA THR A 667 -25.12 13.51 -24.27
C THR A 667 -24.01 14.15 -25.11
N GLY A 668 -23.09 14.90 -24.49
CA GLY A 668 -21.98 15.59 -25.17
C GLY A 668 -22.40 16.77 -26.06
N LYS A 669 -23.61 17.30 -25.87
CA LYS A 669 -24.17 18.47 -26.57
C LYS A 669 -25.24 19.13 -25.72
N CYS A 670 -25.46 20.43 -25.86
CA CYS A 670 -26.63 21.06 -25.25
C CYS A 670 -27.93 20.51 -25.84
N PHE A 671 -28.89 20.23 -24.97
CA PHE A 671 -30.30 20.03 -25.29
C PHE A 671 -31.12 20.58 -24.11
N ASP A 672 -32.43 20.68 -24.30
CA ASP A 672 -33.41 21.12 -23.30
C ASP A 672 -33.27 22.55 -22.71
N ILE A 673 -32.28 23.34 -23.15
CA ILE A 673 -32.05 24.69 -22.62
C ILE A 673 -33.32 25.56 -22.61
N GLY A 674 -33.77 25.90 -21.40
CA GLY A 674 -34.93 26.76 -21.18
C GLY A 674 -34.82 28.13 -21.86
N ASN A 675 -35.92 28.63 -22.44
CA ASN A 675 -35.95 29.90 -23.18
C ASN A 675 -35.41 31.09 -22.37
N THR A 676 -35.70 31.16 -21.07
CA THR A 676 -35.21 32.22 -20.16
C THR A 676 -33.69 32.17 -20.00
N VAL A 677 -33.10 30.97 -19.90
CA VAL A 677 -31.65 30.77 -19.82
C VAL A 677 -30.98 31.18 -21.14
N SER A 678 -31.53 30.73 -22.27
CA SER A 678 -31.03 31.12 -23.60
C SER A 678 -31.12 32.64 -23.83
N ALA A 679 -32.20 33.28 -23.37
CA ALA A 679 -32.35 34.73 -23.43
C ALA A 679 -31.32 35.46 -22.55
N ALA A 680 -31.07 35.01 -21.33
CA ALA A 680 -30.06 35.57 -20.43
C ALA A 680 -28.64 35.43 -21.01
N ILE A 681 -28.28 34.27 -21.58
CA ILE A 681 -26.99 34.09 -22.26
C ILE A 681 -26.86 35.07 -23.43
N ASN A 682 -27.88 35.21 -24.27
CA ASN A 682 -27.85 36.14 -25.41
C ASN A 682 -27.80 37.60 -24.97
N GLN A 683 -28.49 37.96 -23.89
CA GLN A 683 -28.41 39.28 -23.27
C GLN A 683 -26.98 39.54 -22.80
N TYR A 684 -26.38 38.67 -21.98
CA TYR A 684 -24.98 38.78 -21.56
C TYR A 684 -24.01 38.89 -22.74
N LEU A 685 -24.16 38.07 -23.79
CA LEU A 685 -23.29 38.16 -24.98
C LEU A 685 -23.38 39.52 -25.68
N SER A 686 -24.51 40.22 -25.55
CA SER A 686 -24.74 41.56 -26.12
C SER A 686 -24.38 42.73 -25.19
N THR A 687 -24.51 42.58 -23.86
CA THR A 687 -24.31 43.66 -22.87
C THR A 687 -23.03 43.55 -22.07
N LYS A 688 -22.46 42.35 -21.95
CA LYS A 688 -21.40 41.97 -21.00
C LYS A 688 -21.74 42.16 -19.52
N ASP A 689 -23.03 42.29 -19.19
CA ASP A 689 -23.53 42.20 -17.81
C ASP A 689 -23.96 40.77 -17.52
N ALA A 690 -23.24 40.09 -16.63
CA ALA A 690 -23.48 38.69 -16.27
C ALA A 690 -24.76 38.48 -15.44
N ASN A 691 -25.33 39.53 -14.83
CA ASN A 691 -26.61 39.47 -14.13
C ASN A 691 -27.77 39.59 -15.12
N ALA A 692 -27.73 38.80 -16.19
CA ALA A 692 -28.56 38.95 -17.38
C ALA A 692 -30.00 38.40 -17.24
N GLY A 693 -30.42 38.03 -16.03
CA GLY A 693 -31.77 37.54 -15.77
C GLY A 693 -32.83 38.61 -15.99
N SER A 694 -33.94 38.22 -16.64
CA SER A 694 -35.09 39.10 -16.78
C SER A 694 -35.81 39.27 -15.43
N GLN A 695 -36.34 40.48 -15.19
CA GLN A 695 -37.19 40.82 -14.05
C GLN A 695 -38.69 40.76 -14.40
N GLU A 696 -39.02 40.49 -15.67
CA GLU A 696 -40.39 40.52 -16.16
C GLU A 696 -41.20 39.31 -15.67
N ALA A 697 -42.47 39.52 -15.33
CA ALA A 697 -43.31 38.49 -14.69
C ALA A 697 -43.53 37.20 -15.52
N TYR A 698 -43.27 37.22 -16.83
CA TYR A 698 -43.30 36.03 -17.69
C TYR A 698 -42.05 35.15 -17.55
N SER A 699 -40.98 35.66 -16.94
CA SER A 699 -39.68 34.99 -16.74
C SER A 699 -39.52 34.34 -15.37
N ALA A 700 -40.63 34.19 -14.62
CA ALA A 700 -40.70 33.51 -13.31
C ALA A 700 -40.55 31.97 -13.42
N GLY A 701 -39.56 31.54 -14.20
CA GLY A 701 -39.20 30.15 -14.43
C GLY A 701 -38.52 29.51 -13.22
N ASN A 702 -38.61 28.19 -13.12
CA ASN A 702 -37.93 27.35 -12.13
C ASN A 702 -36.43 27.11 -12.44
N GLY A 703 -35.91 27.59 -13.57
CA GLY A 703 -34.57 27.29 -14.08
C GLY A 703 -33.37 27.72 -13.20
N SER A 704 -33.57 28.59 -12.21
CA SER A 704 -32.58 28.89 -11.18
C SER A 704 -32.71 28.01 -9.92
N LEU A 705 -33.93 27.55 -9.61
CA LEU A 705 -34.25 26.71 -8.45
C LEU A 705 -33.84 25.24 -8.67
N MET A 706 -33.93 24.76 -9.90
CA MET A 706 -33.59 23.39 -10.29
C MET A 706 -32.14 22.99 -10.03
N ARG A 707 -31.24 23.99 -10.04
CA ARG A 707 -29.79 23.84 -9.98
C ARG A 707 -29.16 24.32 -8.66
N LEU A 708 -29.95 24.45 -7.60
CA LEU A 708 -29.57 25.20 -6.41
C LEU A 708 -28.63 24.46 -5.44
N ALA A 709 -28.68 23.13 -5.37
CA ALA A 709 -27.93 22.32 -4.41
C ALA A 709 -26.44 22.68 -4.27
N PRO A 710 -25.67 22.93 -5.35
CA PRO A 710 -24.29 23.40 -5.25
C PRO A 710 -24.11 24.66 -4.39
N VAL A 711 -25.05 25.62 -4.45
CA VAL A 711 -25.01 26.85 -3.63
C VAL A 711 -25.12 26.49 -2.15
N ALA A 712 -26.11 25.65 -1.80
CA ALA A 712 -26.39 25.28 -0.41
C ALA A 712 -25.32 24.36 0.21
N ILE A 713 -24.70 23.50 -0.59
CA ILE A 713 -23.57 22.66 -0.14
C ILE A 713 -22.32 23.52 0.06
N PHE A 714 -22.01 24.42 -0.88
CA PHE A 714 -20.82 25.25 -0.80
C PHE A 714 -20.91 26.26 0.35
N TYR A 715 -22.05 26.93 0.48
CA TYR A 715 -22.36 27.92 1.53
C TYR A 715 -23.17 27.31 2.69
N SER A 716 -22.71 26.17 3.20
CA SER A 716 -23.39 25.37 4.24
C SER A 716 -23.11 25.87 5.68
N PRO A 717 -24.08 25.78 6.61
CA PRO A 717 -23.86 26.04 8.04
C PRO A 717 -22.83 25.09 8.66
N ALA A 718 -22.66 23.89 8.10
CA ALA A 718 -21.62 22.93 8.54
C ALA A 718 -20.18 23.45 8.31
N LYS A 719 -20.02 24.60 7.66
CA LYS A 719 -18.75 25.32 7.52
C LYS A 719 -18.70 26.61 8.36
N ASN A 720 -19.71 26.92 9.17
CA ASN A 720 -19.94 28.23 9.80
C ASN A 720 -20.27 29.37 8.79
N VAL A 721 -21.00 29.07 7.72
CA VAL A 721 -21.60 30.11 6.86
C VAL A 721 -22.92 30.57 7.48
N GLU A 722 -23.09 31.88 7.66
CA GLU A 722 -24.32 32.47 8.16
C GLU A 722 -25.47 32.35 7.16
N LEU A 723 -26.69 32.11 7.66
CA LEU A 723 -27.89 31.94 6.82
C LEU A 723 -28.09 33.13 5.85
N ALA A 724 -27.83 34.35 6.31
CA ALA A 724 -27.97 35.55 5.49
C ALA A 724 -27.02 35.56 4.27
N GLU A 725 -25.81 35.00 4.40
CA GLU A 725 -24.87 34.88 3.28
C GLU A 725 -25.40 33.88 2.26
N LEU A 726 -25.83 32.68 2.69
CA LEU A 726 -26.42 31.68 1.79
C LEU A 726 -27.65 32.23 1.03
N LEU A 727 -28.54 32.96 1.71
CA LEU A 727 -29.73 33.55 1.08
C LEU A 727 -29.36 34.65 0.05
N ASP A 728 -28.26 35.36 0.25
CA ASP A 728 -27.71 36.26 -0.77
C ASP A 728 -27.09 35.48 -1.94
N LYS A 729 -26.37 34.38 -1.70
CA LYS A 729 -25.77 33.59 -2.78
C LYS A 729 -26.79 32.83 -3.61
N ALA A 730 -27.90 32.39 -3.00
CA ALA A 730 -29.06 31.85 -3.70
C ALA A 730 -29.71 32.91 -4.62
N ARG A 731 -29.88 34.14 -4.13
CA ARG A 731 -30.35 35.28 -4.94
C ARG A 731 -29.39 35.58 -6.09
N LEU A 732 -28.09 35.69 -5.82
CA LEU A 732 -27.06 36.01 -6.82
C LEU A 732 -27.01 34.96 -7.94
N SER A 733 -27.02 33.66 -7.61
CA SER A 733 -27.02 32.58 -8.61
C SER A 733 -28.31 32.55 -9.44
N SER A 734 -29.43 33.03 -8.88
CA SER A 734 -30.67 33.20 -9.63
C SER A 734 -30.53 34.31 -10.67
N ILE A 735 -30.15 35.54 -10.27
CA ILE A 735 -30.20 36.74 -11.14
C ILE A 735 -29.31 36.66 -12.38
N VAL A 736 -28.33 35.76 -12.43
CA VAL A 736 -27.56 35.44 -13.65
C VAL A 736 -28.48 35.02 -14.81
N THR A 737 -29.62 34.39 -14.52
CA THR A 737 -30.58 33.92 -15.55
C THR A 737 -32.04 34.27 -15.29
N HIS A 738 -32.42 34.44 -14.02
CA HIS A 738 -33.80 34.63 -13.55
C HIS A 738 -33.78 35.68 -12.42
N ALA A 739 -34.13 36.92 -12.74
CA ALA A 739 -34.14 38.04 -11.79
C ALA A 739 -35.57 38.46 -11.35
N GLU A 740 -36.59 37.69 -11.75
CA GLU A 740 -37.97 37.86 -11.31
C GLU A 740 -38.08 37.53 -9.80
N PRO A 741 -38.77 38.35 -8.98
CA PRO A 741 -38.79 38.19 -7.52
C PRO A 741 -39.17 36.80 -7.02
N ARG A 742 -40.16 36.13 -7.63
CA ARG A 742 -40.60 34.79 -7.21
C ARG A 742 -39.56 33.72 -7.53
N ALA A 743 -38.75 33.89 -8.58
CA ALA A 743 -37.65 32.98 -8.87
C ALA A 743 -36.54 33.09 -7.82
N ILE A 744 -36.20 34.33 -7.43
CA ILE A 744 -35.26 34.63 -6.34
C ILE A 744 -35.77 34.07 -5.00
N GLU A 745 -37.01 34.40 -4.63
CA GLU A 745 -37.65 33.97 -3.38
C GLU A 745 -37.74 32.44 -3.29
N GLY A 746 -38.05 31.76 -4.40
CA GLY A 746 -38.07 30.30 -4.46
C GLY A 746 -36.70 29.68 -4.18
N CYS A 747 -35.64 30.25 -4.76
CA CYS A 747 -34.26 29.87 -4.45
C CYS A 747 -33.92 30.12 -2.98
N GLN A 748 -34.34 31.23 -2.40
CA GLN A 748 -34.11 31.55 -0.99
C GLN A 748 -34.85 30.60 -0.03
N ILE A 749 -36.11 30.26 -0.31
CA ILE A 749 -36.90 29.29 0.45
C ILE A 749 -36.25 27.91 0.44
N MET A 750 -35.80 27.45 -0.74
CA MET A 750 -35.15 26.15 -0.89
C MET A 750 -33.76 26.13 -0.25
N ALA A 751 -32.97 27.20 -0.38
CA ALA A 751 -31.69 27.35 0.30
C ALA A 751 -31.86 27.33 1.82
N TRP A 752 -32.90 27.98 2.37
CA TRP A 752 -33.24 27.92 3.78
C TRP A 752 -33.56 26.49 4.24
N LEU A 753 -34.34 25.73 3.47
CA LEU A 753 -34.66 24.33 3.80
C LEU A 753 -33.41 23.44 3.82
N LEU A 754 -32.53 23.59 2.83
CA LEU A 754 -31.26 22.86 2.76
C LEU A 754 -30.32 23.26 3.92
N PHE A 755 -30.23 24.55 4.27
CA PHE A 755 -29.50 25.03 5.44
C PHE A 755 -29.95 24.32 6.71
N GLN A 756 -31.25 24.32 7.01
CA GLN A 756 -31.79 23.67 8.22
C GLN A 756 -31.50 22.16 8.27
N ILE A 757 -31.43 21.51 7.11
CA ILE A 757 -31.12 20.07 6.97
C ILE A 757 -29.62 19.78 7.15
N PHE A 758 -28.74 20.70 6.73
CA PHE A 758 -27.29 20.57 6.90
C PHE A 758 -26.83 20.98 8.31
N ASP A 759 -27.52 21.91 8.96
CA ASP A 759 -27.28 22.38 10.34
C ASP A 759 -27.53 21.29 11.41
N GLY A 760 -28.42 20.33 11.13
CA GLY A 760 -28.70 19.27 12.10
C GLY A 760 -29.76 18.25 11.66
N GLU A 761 -30.31 17.53 12.63
CA GLU A 761 -31.44 16.63 12.38
C GLU A 761 -32.76 17.37 12.41
N GLN A 762 -33.54 17.16 11.36
CA GLN A 762 -34.81 17.84 11.16
C GLN A 762 -35.94 16.82 10.98
N SER A 763 -37.13 17.22 11.39
CA SER A 763 -38.36 16.55 11.00
C SER A 763 -39.03 17.35 9.89
N LYS A 764 -39.80 16.70 9.01
CA LYS A 764 -40.62 17.41 8.01
C LYS A 764 -41.52 18.46 8.69
N VAL A 765 -42.02 18.16 9.89
CA VAL A 765 -42.86 19.05 10.70
C VAL A 765 -42.10 20.27 11.24
N SER A 766 -40.81 20.17 11.59
CA SER A 766 -40.01 21.32 12.03
C SER A 766 -39.68 22.24 10.86
N LEU A 767 -39.24 21.67 9.73
CA LEU A 767 -38.98 22.40 8.49
C LEU A 767 -40.20 23.22 8.04
N PHE A 768 -41.36 22.57 7.89
CA PHE A 768 -42.57 23.25 7.40
C PHE A 768 -43.12 24.32 8.35
N LYS A 769 -42.90 24.18 9.66
CA LYS A 769 -43.25 25.25 10.62
C LYS A 769 -42.30 26.43 10.53
N GLY A 770 -40.99 26.17 10.41
CA GLY A 770 -39.96 27.21 10.38
C GLY A 770 -40.05 28.11 9.15
N LEU A 771 -40.54 27.62 8.01
CA LEU A 771 -40.79 28.43 6.80
C LEU A 771 -41.57 29.73 7.10
N SER A 772 -42.70 29.60 7.80
CA SER A 772 -43.57 30.74 8.17
C SER A 772 -42.97 31.69 9.23
N VAL A 773 -41.86 31.31 9.85
CA VAL A 773 -41.13 32.11 10.85
C VAL A 773 -39.92 32.80 10.21
N ALA A 774 -39.27 32.12 9.25
CA ALA A 774 -38.08 32.60 8.55
C ALA A 774 -38.39 33.70 7.52
N PHE A 775 -39.57 33.65 6.89
CA PHE A 775 -39.96 34.59 5.84
C PHE A 775 -41.24 35.33 6.18
N THR A 776 -41.17 36.67 6.19
CA THR A 776 -42.29 37.57 6.55
C THR A 776 -42.58 38.67 5.53
N ASP A 777 -41.78 38.75 4.46
CA ASP A 777 -41.89 39.75 3.38
C ASP A 777 -41.51 39.05 2.07
N LEU A 778 -42.52 38.57 1.33
CA LEU A 778 -42.39 37.77 0.11
C LEU A 778 -43.50 38.17 -0.88
N SER A 779 -43.35 37.81 -2.15
CA SER A 779 -44.44 37.87 -3.11
C SER A 779 -45.63 37.03 -2.65
N THR A 780 -46.85 37.53 -2.87
CA THR A 780 -48.11 36.93 -2.38
C THR A 780 -48.33 35.46 -2.76
N ASP A 781 -47.66 34.97 -3.81
CA ASP A 781 -47.69 33.56 -4.18
C ASP A 781 -46.77 32.69 -3.30
N MET A 782 -45.58 33.18 -2.98
CA MET A 782 -44.63 32.51 -2.08
C MET A 782 -45.06 32.57 -0.60
N GLU A 783 -45.72 33.66 -0.18
CA GLU A 783 -46.36 33.74 1.15
C GLU A 783 -47.30 32.55 1.43
N LYS A 784 -48.06 32.10 0.42
CA LYS A 784 -48.97 30.94 0.53
C LYS A 784 -48.20 29.65 0.77
N ILE A 785 -47.06 29.47 0.09
CA ILE A 785 -46.21 28.29 0.21
C ILE A 785 -45.58 28.24 1.60
N VAL A 786 -44.98 29.31 2.09
CA VAL A 786 -44.36 29.33 3.43
C VAL A 786 -45.40 29.22 4.55
N ALA A 787 -46.65 29.65 4.32
CA ALA A 787 -47.81 29.39 5.20
C ALA A 787 -48.34 27.93 5.12
N GLY A 788 -47.71 27.05 4.34
CA GLY A 788 -48.04 25.63 4.25
C GLY A 788 -49.25 25.32 3.38
N SER A 789 -49.45 26.02 2.25
CA SER A 789 -50.54 25.75 1.29
C SER A 789 -50.53 24.30 0.79
N PHE A 790 -49.35 23.77 0.47
CA PHE A 790 -49.15 22.40 -0.01
C PHE A 790 -49.70 21.36 0.97
N LEU A 791 -49.54 21.53 2.29
CA LEU A 791 -49.98 20.57 3.31
C LEU A 791 -51.49 20.28 3.33
N ARG A 792 -52.30 21.08 2.62
CA ARG A 792 -53.77 20.96 2.58
C ARG A 792 -54.31 20.69 1.18
N LYS A 793 -53.43 20.55 0.18
CA LYS A 793 -53.80 20.29 -1.21
C LYS A 793 -53.82 18.80 -1.50
N GLU A 794 -54.80 18.38 -2.29
CA GLU A 794 -54.80 17.06 -2.93
C GLU A 794 -53.96 17.07 -4.22
N ARG A 795 -53.52 15.89 -4.69
CA ARG A 795 -52.70 15.73 -5.92
C ARG A 795 -53.30 16.42 -7.16
N SER A 796 -54.63 16.50 -7.21
CA SER A 796 -55.42 17.15 -8.27
C SER A 796 -55.29 18.68 -8.30
N GLN A 797 -54.91 19.28 -7.16
CA GLN A 797 -54.76 20.73 -6.98
C GLN A 797 -53.31 21.20 -7.10
N ILE A 798 -52.35 20.27 -6.96
CA ILE A 798 -50.93 20.49 -7.21
C ILE A 798 -50.67 20.56 -8.72
N ARG A 799 -49.65 21.30 -9.12
CA ARG A 799 -49.16 21.40 -10.51
C ARG A 799 -47.65 21.50 -10.47
N GLY A 800 -46.95 20.69 -11.25
CA GLY A 800 -45.50 20.84 -11.44
C GLY A 800 -45.27 21.45 -12.80
N THR A 801 -45.41 22.77 -12.92
CA THR A 801 -45.16 23.48 -14.20
C THR A 801 -43.86 24.26 -14.13
N GLY A 802 -43.35 24.71 -15.28
CA GLY A 802 -42.19 25.61 -15.36
C GLY A 802 -42.31 26.92 -14.57
N PHE A 803 -43.47 27.24 -14.00
CA PHE A 803 -43.63 28.37 -13.08
C PHE A 803 -43.10 28.01 -11.68
N VAL A 804 -42.11 28.77 -11.19
CA VAL A 804 -41.35 28.47 -9.97
C VAL A 804 -42.19 28.26 -8.70
N VAL A 805 -43.35 28.92 -8.59
CA VAL A 805 -44.30 28.75 -7.47
C VAL A 805 -44.95 27.36 -7.53
N ASP A 806 -45.41 26.96 -8.72
CA ASP A 806 -46.07 25.66 -8.94
C ASP A 806 -45.06 24.53 -8.66
N SER A 807 -43.86 24.57 -9.26
CA SER A 807 -42.84 23.52 -9.08
C SER A 807 -42.34 23.42 -7.63
N LEU A 808 -42.13 24.54 -6.93
CA LEU A 808 -41.74 24.53 -5.52
C LEU A 808 -42.86 23.97 -4.62
N GLU A 809 -44.11 24.39 -4.83
CA GLU A 809 -45.24 23.85 -4.07
C GLU A 809 -45.43 22.35 -4.33
N ALA A 810 -45.22 21.90 -5.57
CA ALA A 810 -45.29 20.49 -5.96
C ALA A 810 -44.18 19.65 -5.32
N ALA A 811 -42.93 20.12 -5.33
CA ALA A 811 -41.81 19.43 -4.68
C ALA A 811 -42.02 19.31 -3.17
N LEU A 812 -42.47 20.39 -2.51
CA LEU A 812 -42.80 20.39 -1.08
C LEU A 812 -44.00 19.50 -0.76
N TRP A 813 -45.00 19.45 -1.64
CA TRP A 813 -46.12 18.50 -1.51
C TRP A 813 -45.65 17.05 -1.62
N CYS A 814 -44.81 16.72 -2.59
CA CYS A 814 -44.29 15.36 -2.77
C CYS A 814 -43.44 14.95 -1.56
N PHE A 815 -42.60 15.86 -1.05
CA PHE A 815 -41.81 15.66 0.15
C PHE A 815 -42.68 15.51 1.41
N ALA A 816 -43.79 16.24 1.54
CA ALA A 816 -44.72 16.09 2.65
C ALA A 816 -45.53 14.78 2.62
N ASN A 817 -45.79 14.22 1.44
CA ASN A 817 -46.64 13.04 1.22
C ASN A 817 -45.86 11.75 0.93
N SER A 818 -44.55 11.72 1.19
CA SER A 818 -43.70 10.53 1.08
C SER A 818 -43.00 10.17 2.39
N GLU A 819 -42.68 8.90 2.57
CA GLU A 819 -41.88 8.38 3.68
C GLU A 819 -40.44 8.04 3.26
N SER A 820 -40.19 7.74 1.97
CA SER A 820 -38.87 7.53 1.39
C SER A 820 -38.56 8.46 0.20
N PHE A 821 -37.29 8.54 -0.20
CA PHE A 821 -36.86 9.24 -1.42
C PHE A 821 -37.57 8.68 -2.67
N GLU A 822 -37.50 7.36 -2.86
CA GLU A 822 -38.05 6.67 -4.05
C GLU A 822 -39.56 6.95 -4.23
N GLN A 823 -40.33 6.87 -3.14
CA GLN A 823 -41.77 7.15 -3.16
C GLN A 823 -42.06 8.61 -3.56
N GLY A 824 -41.30 9.56 -3.02
CA GLY A 824 -41.49 10.98 -3.32
C GLY A 824 -41.01 11.39 -4.71
N ALA A 825 -39.93 10.77 -5.21
CA ALA A 825 -39.42 10.99 -6.56
C ALA A 825 -40.41 10.47 -7.61
N LEU A 826 -40.94 9.26 -7.42
CA LEU A 826 -42.03 8.76 -8.26
C LEU A 826 -43.28 9.63 -8.15
N LEU A 827 -43.60 10.15 -6.97
CA LEU A 827 -44.76 11.02 -6.77
C LEU A 827 -44.60 12.35 -7.53
N ALA A 828 -43.40 12.92 -7.55
CA ALA A 828 -43.05 14.15 -8.28
C ALA A 828 -43.04 13.94 -9.80
N ALA A 829 -42.28 12.96 -10.30
CA ALA A 829 -42.22 12.65 -11.73
C ALA A 829 -43.60 12.31 -12.32
N ASN A 830 -44.44 11.58 -11.56
CA ASN A 830 -45.81 11.28 -11.96
C ASN A 830 -46.78 12.46 -11.83
N LEU A 831 -46.35 13.69 -11.54
CA LEU A 831 -47.20 14.87 -11.75
C LEU A 831 -47.30 15.23 -13.24
N GLY A 832 -46.34 14.80 -14.08
CA GLY A 832 -46.27 15.22 -15.48
C GLY A 832 -46.02 16.72 -15.59
N ASP A 833 -46.45 17.30 -16.71
CA ASP A 833 -46.21 18.69 -17.08
C ASP A 833 -44.69 18.99 -17.17
N ASP A 834 -44.07 19.51 -16.11
CA ASP A 834 -42.64 19.86 -16.00
C ASP A 834 -41.98 18.91 -14.96
N ALA A 835 -41.87 17.64 -15.36
CA ALA A 835 -41.76 16.50 -14.45
C ALA A 835 -40.34 16.20 -13.96
N ASP A 836 -39.34 16.39 -14.82
CA ASP A 836 -37.90 16.49 -14.50
C ASP A 836 -37.67 17.55 -13.43
N THR A 837 -37.95 18.82 -13.73
CA THR A 837 -37.59 19.90 -12.82
C THR A 837 -38.35 19.81 -11.50
N THR A 838 -39.62 19.39 -11.51
CA THR A 838 -40.37 19.12 -10.27
C THR A 838 -39.75 17.98 -9.46
N ALA A 839 -39.26 16.91 -10.12
CA ALA A 839 -38.60 15.80 -9.46
C ALA A 839 -37.17 16.12 -9.01
N ALA A 840 -36.44 16.98 -9.72
CA ALA A 840 -35.10 17.45 -9.35
C ALA A 840 -35.14 18.40 -8.15
N ILE A 841 -36.11 19.33 -8.09
CA ILE A 841 -36.34 20.18 -6.91
C ILE A 841 -36.73 19.33 -5.70
N PHE A 842 -37.61 18.34 -5.87
CA PHE A 842 -37.87 17.34 -4.83
C PHE A 842 -36.57 16.61 -4.44
N GLY A 843 -35.79 16.19 -5.44
CA GLY A 843 -34.59 15.39 -5.31
C GLY A 843 -33.50 16.06 -4.48
N GLN A 844 -33.26 17.35 -4.71
CA GLN A 844 -32.36 18.19 -3.92
C GLN A 844 -32.74 18.17 -2.42
N LEU A 845 -34.03 18.40 -2.11
CA LEU A 845 -34.55 18.50 -0.74
C LEU A 845 -34.57 17.15 -0.04
N ALA A 846 -35.17 16.15 -0.69
CA ALA A 846 -35.31 14.80 -0.15
C ALA A 846 -33.95 14.11 -0.04
N GLY A 847 -33.08 14.25 -1.04
CA GLY A 847 -31.73 13.72 -1.01
C GLY A 847 -30.89 14.29 0.13
N ALA A 848 -30.96 15.61 0.37
CA ALA A 848 -30.36 16.23 1.54
C ALA A 848 -30.95 15.71 2.86
N PHE A 849 -32.27 15.49 2.92
CA PHE A 849 -32.96 15.05 4.12
C PHE A 849 -32.64 13.59 4.49
N TYR A 850 -32.58 12.70 3.50
CA TYR A 850 -32.40 11.26 3.69
C TYR A 850 -30.92 10.83 3.70
N GLY A 851 -30.02 11.57 3.06
CA GLY A 851 -28.62 11.16 2.85
C GLY A 851 -28.46 10.18 1.68
N ILE A 852 -27.24 10.04 1.17
CA ILE A 852 -26.94 9.16 0.03
C ILE A 852 -27.28 7.68 0.30
N GLU A 853 -27.16 7.22 1.55
CA GLU A 853 -27.38 5.83 1.97
C GLU A 853 -28.85 5.39 1.86
N GLN A 854 -29.78 6.35 1.77
CA GLN A 854 -31.22 6.12 1.63
C GLN A 854 -31.75 6.43 0.22
N LEU A 855 -30.87 6.74 -0.73
CA LEU A 855 -31.22 6.81 -2.14
C LEU A 855 -31.39 5.39 -2.73
N PRO A 856 -32.30 5.17 -3.69
CA PRO A 856 -32.52 3.86 -4.28
C PRO A 856 -31.32 3.41 -5.11
N GLU A 857 -30.51 2.50 -4.54
CA GLU A 857 -29.29 1.98 -5.18
C GLU A 857 -29.53 1.36 -6.57
N HIS A 858 -30.73 0.88 -6.85
CA HIS A 858 -31.09 0.35 -8.18
C HIS A 858 -31.30 1.44 -9.25
N TRP A 859 -31.49 2.71 -8.87
CA TRP A 859 -31.39 3.87 -9.77
C TRP A 859 -29.98 4.47 -9.75
N LEU A 860 -29.29 4.50 -8.60
CA LEU A 860 -27.89 4.96 -8.53
C LEU A 860 -26.97 4.18 -9.48
N ARG A 861 -27.17 2.86 -9.63
CA ARG A 861 -26.45 2.04 -10.64
C ARG A 861 -26.79 2.33 -12.10
N LYS A 862 -27.89 3.04 -12.38
CA LYS A 862 -28.27 3.50 -13.74
C LYS A 862 -27.80 4.93 -13.99
N LEU A 863 -27.71 5.76 -12.94
CA LEU A 863 -27.42 7.18 -13.02
C LEU A 863 -26.10 7.46 -13.75
N ALA A 864 -26.20 8.17 -14.86
CA ALA A 864 -25.04 8.54 -15.66
C ALA A 864 -24.14 9.52 -14.86
N TRP A 865 -22.84 9.26 -14.90
CA TRP A 865 -21.81 10.04 -14.20
C TRP A 865 -21.95 10.07 -12.66
N ARG A 866 -22.48 9.00 -12.04
CA ARG A 866 -22.53 8.81 -10.58
C ARG A 866 -21.24 9.25 -9.88
N ASP A 867 -20.11 8.69 -10.25
CA ASP A 867 -18.82 8.93 -9.57
C ASP A 867 -18.40 10.41 -9.64
N LYS A 868 -18.64 11.07 -10.77
CA LYS A 868 -18.40 12.52 -10.93
C LYS A 868 -19.35 13.32 -10.03
N LEU A 869 -20.64 12.99 -9.99
CA LEU A 869 -21.61 13.66 -9.12
C LEU A 869 -21.26 13.48 -7.63
N GLU A 870 -20.84 12.28 -7.21
CA GLU A 870 -20.40 12.03 -5.83
C GLU A 870 -19.14 12.83 -5.48
N GLN A 871 -18.14 12.84 -6.37
CA GLN A 871 -16.90 13.61 -6.20
C GLN A 871 -17.15 15.13 -6.20
N THR A 872 -17.97 15.65 -7.11
CA THR A 872 -18.34 17.07 -7.14
C THR A 872 -19.07 17.49 -5.87
N ALA A 873 -20.01 16.68 -5.37
CA ALA A 873 -20.69 16.96 -4.10
C ALA A 873 -19.74 16.93 -2.90
N GLU A 874 -18.77 16.01 -2.89
CA GLU A 874 -17.76 15.89 -1.86
C GLU A 874 -16.79 17.08 -1.87
N PHE A 875 -16.25 17.47 -3.03
CA PHE A 875 -15.42 18.68 -3.13
C PHE A 875 -16.22 19.94 -2.73
N LEU A 876 -17.47 20.09 -3.16
CA LEU A 876 -18.31 21.20 -2.71
C LEU A 876 -18.54 21.20 -1.18
N ALA A 877 -18.62 20.03 -0.54
CA ALA A 877 -18.79 19.90 0.90
C ALA A 877 -17.49 20.17 1.68
N LEU A 878 -16.33 19.89 1.09
CA LEU A 878 -15.02 20.03 1.73
C LEU A 878 -14.35 21.39 1.50
N THR A 879 -14.47 21.97 0.30
CA THR A 879 -13.83 23.24 -0.05
C THR A 879 -14.47 24.43 0.70
N PRO A 880 -13.74 25.21 1.52
CA PRO A 880 -14.29 26.37 2.20
C PRO A 880 -14.55 27.52 1.21
N PRO A 881 -15.62 28.32 1.41
CA PRO A 881 -15.81 29.55 0.66
C PRO A 881 -14.75 30.59 1.02
N PHE A 882 -14.37 31.43 0.05
CA PHE A 882 -13.35 32.46 0.22
C PHE A 882 -13.60 33.37 1.45
N SER A 883 -14.88 33.64 1.78
CA SER A 883 -15.25 34.46 2.93
C SER A 883 -14.58 34.01 4.24
N GLN A 884 -14.37 32.70 4.42
CA GLN A 884 -13.72 32.11 5.60
C GLN A 884 -12.18 32.19 5.57
N LEU A 885 -11.60 32.35 4.38
CA LEU A 885 -10.16 32.54 4.19
C LEU A 885 -9.77 34.03 4.14
N THR A 886 -10.73 34.96 4.21
CA THR A 886 -10.43 36.40 4.11
C THR A 886 -9.50 36.88 5.23
N GLU A 887 -9.80 36.56 6.50
CA GLU A 887 -8.95 36.94 7.65
C GLU A 887 -7.52 36.41 7.50
N LEU A 888 -7.40 35.16 7.01
CA LEU A 888 -6.12 34.52 6.74
C LEU A 888 -5.34 35.27 5.66
N ILE A 889 -5.96 35.52 4.51
CA ILE A 889 -5.30 36.16 3.37
C ILE A 889 -4.84 37.57 3.75
N THR A 890 -5.64 38.30 4.55
CA THR A 890 -5.25 39.59 5.11
C THR A 890 -4.10 39.49 6.12
N ASP A 891 -4.10 38.52 7.04
CA ASP A 891 -2.97 38.32 7.97
C ASP A 891 -1.66 37.94 7.24
N ILE A 892 -1.75 37.18 6.14
CA ILE A 892 -0.63 36.88 5.25
C ILE A 892 -0.13 38.15 4.54
N GLN A 893 -1.02 38.93 3.92
CA GLN A 893 -0.69 40.20 3.28
C GLN A 893 0.00 41.16 4.27
N GLU A 894 -0.57 41.37 5.45
CA GLU A 894 -0.03 42.28 6.47
C GLU A 894 1.34 41.82 7.01
N LYS A 895 1.61 40.52 7.11
CA LYS A 895 2.94 40.01 7.49
C LYS A 895 3.97 40.23 6.38
N THR A 896 3.57 40.00 5.14
CA THR A 896 4.39 40.19 3.92
C THR A 896 4.78 41.66 3.73
N ASP A 897 3.80 42.57 3.70
CA ASP A 897 4.01 44.02 3.48
C ASP A 897 4.90 44.70 4.54
N ASN A 898 4.97 44.14 5.75
CA ASN A 898 5.80 44.65 6.84
C ASN A 898 7.24 44.10 6.83
N GLY A 899 7.64 43.31 5.82
CA GLY A 899 8.98 42.76 5.71
C GLY A 899 9.37 41.82 6.86
N ARG A 900 8.37 41.14 7.47
CA ARG A 900 8.61 40.17 8.54
C ARG A 900 8.82 38.79 7.91
N THR A 901 10.06 38.36 7.92
CA THR A 901 10.54 37.11 7.29
C THR A 901 10.18 35.84 8.09
N ALA A 902 8.88 35.70 8.38
CA ALA A 902 8.29 34.52 8.99
C ALA A 902 6.77 34.56 8.76
N LEU A 903 6.33 33.95 7.67
CA LEU A 903 5.02 33.28 7.68
C LEU A 903 5.11 32.10 8.66
N HIS A 904 5.03 32.38 9.95
CA HIS A 904 4.38 31.44 10.86
C HIS A 904 2.93 31.36 10.39
N ILE A 905 2.69 30.38 9.53
CA ILE A 905 1.37 29.85 9.20
C ILE A 905 0.73 29.55 10.56
N SER A 906 -0.19 30.42 10.98
CA SER A 906 -0.72 30.35 12.34
C SER A 906 -1.34 28.99 12.59
N ASP A 907 -1.29 28.49 13.82
CA ASP A 907 -1.82 27.16 14.16
C ASP A 907 -3.32 27.08 13.83
N LYS A 908 -4.03 28.23 13.91
CA LYS A 908 -5.38 28.43 13.37
C LYS A 908 -5.51 28.00 11.90
N LEU A 909 -4.58 28.38 11.01
CA LEU A 909 -4.60 27.98 9.59
C LEU A 909 -4.39 26.48 9.40
N PHE A 910 -3.39 25.90 10.07
CA PHE A 910 -3.14 24.46 10.01
C PHE A 910 -4.39 23.69 10.47
N MET A 911 -4.95 24.10 11.62
CA MET A 911 -6.15 23.52 12.19
C MET A 911 -7.40 23.74 11.33
N ASP A 912 -7.52 24.87 10.63
CA ASP A 912 -8.64 25.12 9.71
C ASP A 912 -8.52 24.23 8.45
N PHE A 913 -7.34 24.12 7.82
CA PHE A 913 -7.12 23.19 6.70
C PHE A 913 -7.35 21.73 7.09
N TYR A 914 -6.95 21.34 8.31
CA TYR A 914 -7.18 20.01 8.89
C TYR A 914 -8.67 19.77 9.17
N ARG A 915 -9.36 20.71 9.84
CA ARG A 915 -10.81 20.68 10.10
C ARG A 915 -11.67 20.68 8.83
N PHE A 916 -11.21 21.32 7.76
CA PHE A 916 -11.84 21.25 6.45
C PHE A 916 -11.40 20.04 5.61
N ASN A 917 -10.58 19.12 6.15
CA ASN A 917 -9.97 17.97 5.45
C ASN A 917 -9.54 18.35 4.03
N MET A 918 -8.86 19.50 3.92
CA MET A 918 -8.40 20.05 2.66
C MET A 918 -7.18 19.29 2.12
N ILE A 919 -6.88 18.13 2.71
CA ILE A 919 -6.03 17.05 2.24
C ILE A 919 -6.66 16.43 0.98
N LEU A 920 -6.79 17.27 -0.04
CA LEU A 920 -7.16 16.91 -1.40
C LEU A 920 -5.94 16.20 -1.99
N ASN A 921 -6.14 14.99 -2.51
CA ASN A 921 -5.08 14.25 -3.21
C ASN A 921 -4.54 15.09 -4.37
N TYR A 922 -3.33 15.62 -4.20
CA TYR A 922 -2.59 16.29 -5.25
C TYR A 922 -1.93 15.24 -6.15
N THR A 923 -2.72 14.71 -7.09
CA THR A 923 -2.19 14.01 -8.25
C THR A 923 -1.43 15.05 -9.09
N GLY A 924 -0.10 14.95 -9.09
CA GLY A 924 0.79 16.07 -9.37
C GLY A 924 0.67 16.70 -10.75
N LEU A 925 1.09 17.96 -10.85
CA LEU A 925 1.25 18.67 -12.12
C LEU A 925 2.44 18.13 -12.91
N GLU A 926 2.17 17.42 -14.00
CA GLU A 926 3.17 17.05 -15.01
C GLU A 926 3.55 18.26 -15.89
N PHE A 927 4.27 19.23 -15.31
CA PHE A 927 4.93 20.29 -16.09
C PHE A 927 6.42 20.40 -15.70
N GLU A 928 7.30 20.60 -16.69
CA GLU A 928 8.65 21.14 -16.44
C GLU A 928 8.49 22.58 -15.92
N ILE A 929 8.30 22.76 -14.61
CA ILE A 929 8.25 24.08 -13.96
C ILE A 929 9.62 24.73 -14.16
N ARG A 930 9.69 25.70 -15.07
CA ARG A 930 10.86 26.53 -15.33
C ARG A 930 10.76 27.91 -14.68
N ASP A 931 9.57 28.28 -14.25
CA ASP A 931 9.24 29.54 -13.59
C ASP A 931 7.96 29.29 -12.76
N PRO A 932 8.01 29.33 -11.41
CA PRO A 932 6.82 29.18 -10.56
C PRO A 932 5.76 30.27 -10.80
N CYS A 933 6.19 31.49 -11.18
CA CYS A 933 5.30 32.63 -11.39
C CYS A 933 4.26 32.35 -12.49
N GLU A 934 4.71 31.76 -13.60
CA GLU A 934 3.87 31.44 -14.78
C GLU A 934 2.87 30.31 -14.51
N VAL A 935 3.09 29.54 -13.45
CA VAL A 935 2.27 28.39 -13.05
C VAL A 935 1.20 28.81 -12.04
N ILE A 936 1.55 29.58 -11.01
CA ILE A 936 0.61 30.05 -9.98
C ILE A 936 -0.49 30.93 -10.59
N GLN A 937 -0.15 31.80 -11.56
CA GLN A 937 -1.12 32.64 -12.29
C GLN A 937 -2.12 31.85 -13.15
N ARG A 938 -1.97 30.52 -13.29
CA ARG A 938 -2.86 29.65 -14.08
C ARG A 938 -3.77 28.77 -13.20
N PHE A 939 -3.55 28.76 -11.89
CA PHE A 939 -4.33 27.91 -10.99
C PHE A 939 -5.71 28.48 -10.73
N ASN A 940 -6.71 27.60 -10.77
CA ASN A 940 -8.01 27.88 -10.20
C ASN A 940 -7.99 27.74 -8.66
N TYR A 941 -9.03 28.20 -7.98
CA TYR A 941 -9.10 28.21 -6.51
C TYR A 941 -8.84 26.84 -5.88
N LEU A 942 -9.41 25.76 -6.42
CA LEU A 942 -9.17 24.39 -5.93
C LEU A 942 -7.71 23.95 -6.11
N GLU A 943 -7.04 24.38 -7.18
CA GLU A 943 -5.62 24.12 -7.43
C GLU A 943 -4.73 24.91 -6.48
N CYS A 944 -5.03 26.18 -6.21
CA CYS A 944 -4.38 26.98 -5.17
C CYS A 944 -4.49 26.32 -3.79
N LEU A 945 -5.68 25.80 -3.43
CA LEU A 945 -5.90 25.11 -2.16
C LEU A 945 -5.17 23.75 -2.08
N ARG A 946 -5.09 23.02 -3.18
CA ARG A 946 -4.29 21.78 -3.29
C ARG A 946 -2.79 22.07 -3.15
N TYR A 947 -2.30 23.12 -3.80
CA TYR A 947 -0.90 23.53 -3.72
C TYR A 947 -0.52 24.00 -2.30
N LEU A 948 -1.38 24.78 -1.65
CA LEU A 948 -1.25 25.14 -0.23
C LEU A 948 -1.15 23.93 0.67
N THR A 949 -2.01 22.93 0.45
CA THR A 949 -2.00 21.67 1.19
C THR A 949 -0.68 20.93 1.01
N VAL A 950 -0.07 20.97 -0.17
CA VAL A 950 1.28 20.41 -0.41
C VAL A 950 2.37 21.23 0.28
N LEU A 951 2.31 22.56 0.27
CA LEU A 951 3.28 23.41 0.97
C LEU A 951 3.21 23.24 2.50
N ILE A 952 2.01 23.35 3.07
CA ILE A 952 1.75 23.20 4.52
C ILE A 952 2.16 21.80 5.00
N ARG A 953 1.86 20.75 4.23
CA ARG A 953 2.35 19.39 4.54
C ARG A 953 3.86 19.28 4.36
N GLY A 954 4.42 19.90 3.32
CA GLY A 954 5.85 19.89 3.00
C GLY A 954 6.71 20.55 4.07
N GLU A 955 6.24 21.63 4.71
CA GLU A 955 6.91 22.30 5.83
C GLU A 955 7.15 21.34 7.01
N LYS A 956 6.20 20.43 7.29
CA LYS A 956 6.35 19.40 8.34
C LYS A 956 7.48 18.39 8.05
N PHE A 957 7.93 18.28 6.79
CA PHE A 957 9.02 17.38 6.37
C PHE A 957 10.30 18.10 5.93
N ASN A 958 10.23 19.41 5.66
CA ASN A 958 11.36 20.28 5.34
C ASN A 958 11.15 21.64 6.03
N PRO A 959 11.76 21.87 7.21
CA PRO A 959 11.60 23.11 7.99
C PRO A 959 12.07 24.37 7.25
N ASP A 960 12.94 24.22 6.25
CA ASP A 960 13.41 25.31 5.40
C ASP A 960 12.64 25.40 4.06
N GLY A 961 11.55 24.64 3.89
CA GLY A 961 10.73 24.68 2.68
C GLY A 961 10.14 26.08 2.45
N ILE A 962 9.39 26.58 3.42
CA ILE A 962 8.77 27.92 3.34
C ILE A 962 9.84 29.01 3.35
N SER A 963 10.91 28.91 4.16
CA SER A 963 11.99 29.91 4.21
C SER A 963 12.80 29.99 2.91
N ASN A 964 12.87 28.92 2.10
CA ASN A 964 13.46 28.97 0.76
C ASN A 964 12.49 29.51 -0.30
N THR A 965 11.19 29.20 -0.20
CA THR A 965 10.12 29.78 -1.05
C THR A 965 9.91 31.29 -0.77
N GLU A 966 10.24 31.73 0.44
CA GLU A 966 10.32 33.14 0.85
C GLU A 966 11.53 33.84 0.20
N ARG A 967 12.71 33.21 0.25
CA ARG A 967 13.95 33.75 -0.36
C ARG A 967 13.90 33.84 -1.90
N SER A 968 13.04 33.09 -2.57
CA SER A 968 12.80 33.20 -4.02
C SER A 968 11.77 34.27 -4.39
N GLY A 969 10.97 34.77 -3.44
CA GLY A 969 9.86 35.71 -3.67
C GLY A 969 8.55 35.04 -4.13
N ASP A 970 8.48 33.70 -4.09
CA ASP A 970 7.30 32.95 -4.55
C ASP A 970 6.09 33.12 -3.63
N ILE A 971 6.31 33.42 -2.33
CA ILE A 971 5.24 33.71 -1.36
C ILE A 971 4.52 35.01 -1.70
N ASP A 972 5.26 36.07 -2.04
CA ASP A 972 4.69 37.37 -2.42
C ASP A 972 3.82 37.23 -3.68
N LEU A 973 4.29 36.44 -4.66
CA LEU A 973 3.57 36.12 -5.89
C LEU A 973 2.33 35.24 -5.67
N TRP A 974 2.38 34.33 -4.69
CA TRP A 974 1.24 33.49 -4.32
C TRP A 974 0.18 34.28 -3.51
N ALA A 975 0.62 35.13 -2.58
CA ALA A 975 -0.24 36.09 -1.90
C ALA A 975 -0.87 37.03 -2.93
N GLN A 976 -0.09 37.54 -3.89
CA GLN A 976 -0.58 38.33 -5.02
C GLN A 976 -1.56 37.52 -5.88
N GLY A 977 -1.35 36.23 -6.14
CA GLY A 977 -2.29 35.39 -6.90
C GLY A 977 -3.65 35.20 -6.20
N LEU A 978 -3.66 34.96 -4.88
CA LEU A 978 -4.90 34.96 -4.08
C LEU A 978 -5.53 36.36 -3.96
N THR A 979 -4.73 37.41 -4.00
CA THR A 979 -5.18 38.81 -3.98
C THR A 979 -5.73 39.23 -5.34
N GLU A 980 -5.16 38.80 -6.46
CA GLU A 980 -5.69 39.02 -7.81
C GLU A 980 -7.00 38.26 -7.98
N LEU A 981 -7.12 37.04 -7.45
CA LEU A 981 -8.40 36.32 -7.34
C LEU A 981 -9.45 37.06 -6.48
N TYR A 982 -9.03 37.93 -5.56
CA TYR A 982 -9.90 38.79 -4.74
C TYR A 982 -10.28 40.09 -5.44
N ASP A 983 -9.29 40.82 -5.97
CA ASP A 983 -9.36 42.16 -6.58
C ASP A 983 -9.71 42.17 -8.08
N PHE A 984 -9.97 41.01 -8.72
CA PHE A 984 -10.41 40.95 -10.13
C PHE A 984 -11.78 41.60 -10.37
N GLN A 985 -11.81 42.94 -10.39
CA GLN A 985 -12.68 43.70 -11.28
C GLN A 985 -12.14 43.48 -12.70
N PRO A 986 -12.93 42.94 -13.66
CA PRO A 986 -12.44 42.76 -15.01
C PRO A 986 -12.17 44.11 -15.67
N HIS A 987 -10.89 44.46 -15.83
CA HIS A 987 -10.48 45.62 -16.60
C HIS A 987 -10.75 45.39 -18.10
N GLU A 988 -11.32 46.39 -18.77
CA GLU A 988 -12.04 46.29 -20.05
C GLU A 988 -11.21 45.91 -21.32
N GLU A 989 -9.93 45.56 -21.21
CA GLU A 989 -8.99 45.65 -22.35
C GLU A 989 -8.37 44.35 -22.94
N TYR A 990 -8.79 43.15 -22.51
CA TYR A 990 -8.42 41.91 -23.23
C TYR A 990 -9.57 41.33 -24.04
N GLY A 991 -9.56 41.64 -25.34
CA GLY A 991 -10.50 41.11 -26.32
C GLY A 991 -10.35 39.59 -26.52
N TYR A 992 -11.49 38.90 -26.57
CA TYR A 992 -11.60 37.46 -26.80
C TYR A 992 -11.26 37.10 -28.25
N ASP A 993 -10.20 36.32 -28.46
CA ASP A 993 -9.83 35.73 -29.76
C ASP A 993 -9.96 34.20 -29.71
N PRO A 994 -10.96 33.60 -30.41
CA PRO A 994 -11.24 32.17 -30.30
C PRO A 994 -10.29 31.24 -31.07
N GLU A 995 -9.30 31.72 -31.82
CA GLU A 995 -8.37 30.83 -32.56
C GLU A 995 -7.20 30.30 -31.70
N LEU A 996 -6.99 30.83 -30.49
CA LEU A 996 -5.78 30.62 -29.67
C LEU A 996 -5.69 29.35 -28.82
N GLU A 997 -6.72 28.48 -28.80
CA GLU A 997 -6.68 27.23 -28.01
C GLU A 997 -6.04 26.03 -28.74
N SER A 998 -5.84 26.10 -30.06
CA SER A 998 -5.44 24.91 -30.84
C SER A 998 -3.94 24.54 -30.81
N ASP A 999 -3.05 25.45 -30.40
CA ASP A 999 -1.60 25.35 -30.69
C ASP A 999 -0.65 25.39 -29.46
N LYS A 1000 -1.16 25.28 -28.22
CA LYS A 1000 -0.34 25.42 -26.98
C LYS A 1000 0.54 24.21 -26.58
N TRP A 1001 0.90 23.33 -27.52
CA TRP A 1001 1.88 22.24 -27.31
C TRP A 1001 3.15 22.46 -28.17
N GLY A 1002 3.91 23.54 -27.92
CA GLY A 1002 5.13 23.89 -28.66
C GLY A 1002 6.11 24.86 -27.96
N ARG A 1003 7.42 24.56 -28.00
CA ARG A 1003 8.51 25.20 -27.22
C ARG A 1003 8.85 26.68 -27.58
N LYS A 1004 8.88 27.56 -26.54
CA LYS A 1004 10.00 28.45 -26.08
C LYS A 1004 10.62 29.54 -27.03
N PRO A 1005 11.30 30.60 -26.52
CA PRO A 1005 10.84 31.74 -25.69
C PRO A 1005 11.35 33.16 -26.15
N SER A 1006 10.78 34.26 -25.64
CA SER A 1006 11.56 35.52 -25.42
C SER A 1006 10.80 36.64 -24.67
N ALA A 1007 11.35 37.15 -23.55
CA ALA A 1007 11.59 38.59 -23.29
C ALA A 1007 12.35 38.80 -21.95
N LYS A 1008 13.13 39.88 -21.87
CA LYS A 1008 14.02 40.21 -20.73
C LYS A 1008 13.27 40.94 -19.60
N VAL A 1009 13.68 40.69 -18.35
CA VAL A 1009 13.60 41.66 -17.23
C VAL A 1009 14.98 41.79 -16.58
N SER A 1010 15.25 42.95 -15.95
CA SER A 1010 16.58 43.46 -15.63
C SER A 1010 17.06 43.22 -14.19
N ARG A 1011 18.39 43.11 -14.02
CA ARG A 1011 19.09 43.05 -12.73
C ARG A 1011 18.74 44.21 -11.79
N ILE A 1012 18.67 43.90 -10.50
CA ILE A 1012 18.93 44.83 -9.39
C ILE A 1012 20.13 44.27 -8.60
N ASN A 1013 21.06 45.15 -8.21
CA ASN A 1013 22.20 44.81 -7.35
C ASN A 1013 21.80 44.96 -5.88
N LEU A 1014 22.32 44.10 -5.02
CA LEU A 1014 22.47 44.38 -3.60
C LEU A 1014 23.95 44.33 -3.25
N ASP A 1015 24.41 45.37 -2.58
CA ASP A 1015 25.76 45.58 -2.07
C ASP A 1015 25.59 46.15 -0.65
N GLU A 1016 26.65 46.04 0.16
CA GLU A 1016 26.81 46.53 1.56
C GLU A 1016 26.65 45.51 2.72
N SER A 1017 27.38 45.82 3.79
CA SER A 1017 28.05 44.90 4.72
C SER A 1017 27.58 45.03 6.18
N PHE A 1018 28.39 44.50 7.11
CA PHE A 1018 28.44 44.63 8.59
C PHE A 1018 27.82 43.46 9.38
N ASP A 1019 28.37 43.02 10.54
CA ASP A 1019 29.76 42.99 11.07
C ASP A 1019 29.77 42.04 12.29
N THR A 1020 30.95 41.58 12.73
CA THR A 1020 31.11 40.60 13.82
C THR A 1020 31.50 41.24 15.16
N ASP A 1021 30.96 40.73 16.29
CA ASP A 1021 31.68 40.32 17.52
C ASP A 1021 30.96 40.54 18.88
N SER A 1022 31.36 39.70 19.86
CA SER A 1022 31.16 39.77 21.33
C SER A 1022 29.81 39.22 21.86
N ILE A 1023 29.69 38.52 23.02
CA ILE A 1023 30.50 38.43 24.27
C ILE A 1023 30.54 36.98 24.85
N PHE A 1024 31.58 36.65 25.64
CA PHE A 1024 31.91 35.36 26.30
C PHE A 1024 31.40 35.15 27.76
N ASP A 1025 31.49 33.87 28.22
CA ASP A 1025 31.77 33.34 29.59
C ASP A 1025 30.69 33.45 30.72
N TYR A 1026 30.66 32.61 31.79
CA TYR A 1026 31.47 31.45 32.26
C TYR A 1026 30.65 30.54 33.24
N GLY A 1027 30.95 29.23 33.38
CA GLY A 1027 30.53 28.43 34.57
C GLY A 1027 30.82 26.92 34.55
N SER A 1028 31.56 26.37 35.53
CA SER A 1028 32.12 25.00 35.50
C SER A 1028 31.82 24.12 36.73
N GLY A 1029 31.86 22.78 36.56
CA GLY A 1029 31.77 21.80 37.67
C GLY A 1029 31.90 20.32 37.25
N GLU A 1030 32.97 19.63 37.68
CA GLU A 1030 33.27 18.23 37.30
C GLU A 1030 32.65 17.15 38.22
N LYS A 1031 32.28 15.97 37.67
CA LYS A 1031 32.93 14.65 38.00
C LYS A 1031 32.46 13.41 37.21
N LYS A 1032 33.30 13.03 36.23
CA LYS A 1032 33.66 11.68 35.70
C LYS A 1032 32.80 10.42 36.02
N VAL A 1033 32.32 9.79 34.95
CA VAL A 1033 32.45 8.34 34.68
C VAL A 1033 33.05 8.16 33.26
N ARG A 1034 33.65 7.00 32.95
CA ARG A 1034 34.56 6.79 31.79
C ARG A 1034 33.87 6.75 30.42
N THR A 1035 34.66 7.15 29.41
CA THR A 1035 34.32 7.33 28.00
C THR A 1035 34.75 6.16 27.10
N GLU A 1036 33.92 5.82 26.12
CA GLU A 1036 34.40 5.47 24.75
C GLU A 1036 34.01 6.63 23.79
N GLN A 1037 34.62 6.68 22.61
CA GLN A 1037 34.94 7.95 21.94
C GLN A 1037 33.89 8.42 20.91
N ASN A 1038 33.47 9.69 21.03
CA ASN A 1038 32.92 10.45 19.90
C ASN A 1038 34.03 10.63 18.84
N LYS A 1039 33.79 10.20 17.59
CA LYS A 1039 34.65 10.55 16.45
C LYS A 1039 34.11 11.82 15.78
N VAL A 1040 34.79 12.94 15.99
CA VAL A 1040 34.59 14.19 15.24
C VAL A 1040 35.45 14.13 13.98
N ASN A 1041 34.90 14.54 12.82
CA ASN A 1041 35.66 14.60 11.56
C ASN A 1041 36.04 16.05 11.24
N HIS A 1042 37.00 16.25 10.34
CA HIS A 1042 37.48 17.59 9.97
C HIS A 1042 37.40 17.79 8.46
N CYS A 1043 36.98 18.98 8.03
CA CYS A 1043 36.95 19.37 6.62
C CYS A 1043 38.38 19.29 6.06
N PRO A 1044 38.64 18.52 4.99
CA PRO A 1044 39.99 18.28 4.49
C PRO A 1044 40.66 19.52 3.86
N ILE A 1045 39.92 20.60 3.65
CA ILE A 1045 40.42 21.84 3.04
C ILE A 1045 40.74 22.90 4.13
N CYS A 1046 39.75 23.29 4.93
CA CYS A 1046 39.91 24.32 5.96
C CYS A 1046 40.15 23.80 7.38
N ASN A 1047 40.14 22.48 7.60
CA ASN A 1047 40.26 21.81 8.91
C ASN A 1047 39.24 22.27 9.98
N GLN A 1048 38.09 22.81 9.55
CA GLN A 1048 36.93 23.05 10.41
C GLN A 1048 36.31 21.72 10.84
N GLU A 1049 35.88 21.59 12.10
CA GLU A 1049 35.14 20.42 12.57
C GLU A 1049 33.82 20.28 11.79
N ILE A 1050 33.54 19.05 11.35
CA ILE A 1050 32.33 18.67 10.59
C ILE A 1050 31.75 17.36 11.14
N TYR A 1051 30.47 17.15 10.88
CA TYR A 1051 29.79 15.91 11.25
C TYR A 1051 30.45 14.69 10.57
N PHE A 1052 30.65 13.60 11.32
CA PHE A 1052 31.24 12.38 10.77
C PHE A 1052 30.20 11.61 9.95
N SER A 1053 30.26 11.74 8.62
CA SER A 1053 29.54 10.85 7.71
C SER A 1053 30.36 9.58 7.45
N GLN A 1054 29.81 8.43 7.83
CA GLN A 1054 30.42 7.13 7.51
C GLN A 1054 30.36 6.82 6.00
N ARG A 1055 29.42 7.43 5.25
CA ARG A 1055 29.25 7.26 3.80
C ARG A 1055 30.11 8.25 2.99
N TYR A 1056 30.31 9.46 3.50
CA TYR A 1056 31.15 10.49 2.87
C TYR A 1056 32.30 10.92 3.82
N PRO A 1057 33.26 10.01 4.09
CA PRO A 1057 34.29 10.24 5.12
C PRO A 1057 35.26 11.40 4.80
N ASN A 1058 35.29 11.86 3.54
CA ASN A 1058 36.14 12.95 3.04
C ASN A 1058 35.34 14.20 2.66
N TYR A 1059 34.17 14.41 3.27
CA TYR A 1059 33.26 15.53 3.00
C TYR A 1059 33.93 16.91 3.16
N VAL A 1060 33.70 17.81 2.20
CA VAL A 1060 34.14 19.19 2.21
C VAL A 1060 33.01 20.06 2.78
N CYS A 1061 33.32 20.98 3.70
CA CYS A 1061 32.29 21.85 4.28
C CYS A 1061 31.74 22.86 3.26
N GLU A 1062 30.49 23.30 3.49
CA GLU A 1062 29.73 24.21 2.64
C GLU A 1062 30.53 25.47 2.21
N ARG A 1063 31.23 26.10 3.16
CA ARG A 1063 32.07 27.28 2.92
C ARG A 1063 33.18 27.03 1.90
N CYS A 1064 33.77 25.84 1.89
CA CYS A 1064 34.79 25.47 0.92
C CYS A 1064 34.16 25.05 -0.42
N SER A 1065 33.01 24.37 -0.41
CA SER A 1065 32.31 23.97 -1.64
C SER A 1065 31.55 25.10 -2.35
N ALA A 1066 31.48 26.30 -1.78
CA ALA A 1066 30.75 27.45 -2.35
C ALA A 1066 31.34 27.98 -3.67
N HIS A 1067 32.64 27.82 -3.92
CA HIS A 1067 33.33 28.31 -5.14
C HIS A 1067 34.15 27.19 -5.81
N PRO A 1068 33.50 26.17 -6.40
CA PRO A 1068 34.19 25.11 -7.13
C PRO A 1068 34.59 25.62 -8.52
N VAL A 1069 35.79 25.28 -8.99
CA VAL A 1069 36.28 25.61 -10.33
C VAL A 1069 36.65 24.36 -11.14
N ASP A 1070 36.78 24.49 -12.45
CA ASP A 1070 37.38 23.47 -13.32
C ASP A 1070 38.92 23.52 -13.30
N GLU A 1071 39.58 22.59 -14.01
CA GLU A 1071 41.04 22.52 -14.16
C GLU A 1071 41.69 23.77 -14.79
N ASN A 1072 40.90 24.67 -15.39
CA ASN A 1072 41.36 25.94 -15.95
C ASN A 1072 41.06 27.13 -15.03
N GLY A 1073 40.45 26.91 -13.86
CA GLY A 1073 40.06 27.94 -12.91
C GLY A 1073 38.73 28.63 -13.22
N ARG A 1074 37.87 28.04 -14.07
CA ARG A 1074 36.56 28.59 -14.43
C ARG A 1074 35.48 28.10 -13.47
N GLU A 1075 34.68 29.03 -12.94
CA GLU A 1075 33.73 28.78 -11.85
C GLU A 1075 32.52 27.90 -12.26
N LEU A 1076 32.15 26.98 -11.38
CA LEU A 1076 31.10 25.98 -11.55
C LEU A 1076 29.98 26.18 -10.51
N SER A 1077 28.79 25.69 -10.83
CA SER A 1077 27.71 25.50 -9.86
C SER A 1077 27.04 24.14 -10.11
N PHE A 1078 26.56 23.52 -9.05
CA PHE A 1078 25.96 22.18 -9.08
C PHE A 1078 24.47 22.25 -8.81
N HIS A 1079 23.68 21.47 -9.55
CA HIS A 1079 22.22 21.44 -9.44
C HIS A 1079 21.70 20.02 -9.66
N ASN A 1080 20.63 19.65 -8.95
CA ASN A 1080 19.93 18.39 -9.21
C ASN A 1080 19.06 18.51 -10.46
N THR A 1081 18.82 17.40 -11.16
CA THR A 1081 17.97 17.38 -12.36
C THR A 1081 16.50 17.10 -12.07
N TYR A 1082 16.16 16.70 -10.84
CA TYR A 1082 14.79 16.40 -10.41
C TYR A 1082 14.57 16.88 -8.97
N PHE A 1083 13.32 17.29 -8.65
CA PHE A 1083 12.95 17.90 -7.37
C PHE A 1083 13.01 16.90 -6.19
N SER A 1084 12.73 15.62 -6.44
CA SER A 1084 12.81 14.51 -5.47
C SER A 1084 14.20 13.85 -5.39
N GLY A 1085 15.20 14.41 -6.06
CA GLY A 1085 16.43 13.71 -6.43
C GLY A 1085 16.23 12.73 -7.61
N GLY A 1086 17.34 12.22 -8.15
CA GLY A 1086 17.41 11.32 -9.32
C GLY A 1086 18.37 11.76 -10.43
N GLY A 1087 19.28 12.70 -10.16
CA GLY A 1087 20.36 13.06 -11.07
C GLY A 1087 21.04 14.39 -10.73
N PHE A 1088 22.32 14.51 -11.13
CA PHE A 1088 23.22 15.63 -10.81
C PHE A 1088 23.80 16.25 -12.09
N LYS A 1089 23.97 17.58 -12.12
CA LYS A 1089 24.70 18.30 -13.18
C LYS A 1089 25.57 19.44 -12.64
N ALA A 1090 26.77 19.55 -13.20
CA ALA A 1090 27.60 20.74 -13.10
C ALA A 1090 27.34 21.69 -14.28
N GLN A 1091 27.35 23.00 -14.03
CA GLN A 1091 27.27 24.03 -15.07
C GLN A 1091 28.23 25.19 -14.79
N TYR A 1092 28.79 25.78 -15.84
CA TYR A 1092 29.64 26.98 -15.72
C TYR A 1092 28.81 28.21 -15.31
N VAL A 1093 29.28 28.96 -14.32
CA VAL A 1093 28.52 30.09 -13.72
C VAL A 1093 28.27 31.21 -14.73
N ASP A 1094 29.26 31.50 -15.58
CA ASP A 1094 29.29 32.59 -16.56
C ASP A 1094 28.45 32.32 -17.82
N SER A 1095 28.52 31.10 -18.38
CA SER A 1095 27.86 30.74 -19.64
C SER A 1095 26.64 29.85 -19.51
N LYS A 1096 26.40 29.25 -18.34
CA LYS A 1096 25.38 28.21 -18.09
C LYS A 1096 25.50 26.98 -19.01
N GLU A 1097 26.69 26.75 -19.55
CA GLU A 1097 27.03 25.56 -20.31
C GLU A 1097 27.19 24.38 -19.36
N ILE A 1098 26.53 23.25 -19.68
CA ILE A 1098 26.56 22.03 -18.86
C ILE A 1098 27.91 21.35 -19.03
N ARG A 1099 28.51 20.95 -17.91
CA ARG A 1099 29.77 20.22 -17.87
C ARG A 1099 29.53 18.76 -17.49
N ASP A 1100 29.90 17.85 -18.39
CA ASP A 1100 29.80 16.41 -18.19
C ASP A 1100 31.02 15.88 -17.41
N SER A 1101 31.15 16.34 -16.16
CA SER A 1101 32.21 15.89 -15.24
C SER A 1101 31.87 16.20 -13.78
N ASN A 1102 32.03 15.19 -12.94
CA ASN A 1102 31.89 15.27 -11.48
C ASN A 1102 33.16 15.81 -10.78
N ILE A 1103 34.23 16.08 -11.52
CA ILE A 1103 35.51 16.57 -10.96
C ILE A 1103 35.47 18.09 -10.86
N CYS A 1104 35.76 18.62 -9.68
CA CYS A 1104 35.97 20.06 -9.46
C CYS A 1104 37.26 20.30 -8.66
N TYR A 1105 37.66 21.56 -8.54
CA TYR A 1105 38.78 22.00 -7.73
C TYR A 1105 38.32 23.08 -6.76
N ILE A 1106 38.80 23.01 -5.52
CA ILE A 1106 38.57 24.00 -4.47
C ILE A 1106 39.94 24.37 -3.91
N GLU A 1107 40.31 25.66 -3.98
CA GLU A 1107 41.65 26.15 -3.63
C GLU A 1107 42.81 25.39 -4.32
N GLY A 1108 42.56 24.84 -5.51
CA GLY A 1108 43.50 24.01 -6.27
C GLY A 1108 43.55 22.52 -5.87
N ILE A 1109 42.75 22.09 -4.89
CA ILE A 1109 42.63 20.70 -4.43
C ILE A 1109 41.55 19.99 -5.24
N LYS A 1110 41.88 18.85 -5.86
CA LYS A 1110 40.96 18.05 -6.67
C LYS A 1110 39.88 17.40 -5.78
N CYS A 1111 38.63 17.66 -6.11
CA CYS A 1111 37.43 17.19 -5.41
C CYS A 1111 36.48 16.48 -6.37
N TRP A 1112 35.52 15.75 -5.81
CA TRP A 1112 34.43 15.08 -6.51
C TRP A 1112 33.09 15.58 -5.98
N ALA A 1113 32.22 16.02 -6.89
CA ALA A 1113 30.87 16.47 -6.60
C ALA A 1113 29.85 15.48 -7.17
N ALA A 1114 28.84 15.12 -6.39
CA ALA A 1114 27.79 14.18 -6.80
C ALA A 1114 26.48 14.45 -6.04
N GLU A 1115 25.42 13.75 -6.43
CA GLU A 1115 24.18 13.71 -5.65
C GLU A 1115 24.37 12.94 -4.34
N ALA A 1116 23.82 13.45 -3.26
CA ALA A 1116 23.72 12.79 -1.96
C ALA A 1116 22.45 11.91 -1.91
N TYR A 1117 22.45 10.92 -1.03
CA TYR A 1117 21.23 10.16 -0.73
C TYR A 1117 20.13 11.12 -0.25
N MET A 1118 18.93 11.02 -0.84
CA MET A 1118 17.80 11.98 -0.71
C MET A 1118 17.97 13.34 -1.42
N GLY A 1119 18.82 13.45 -2.45
CA GLY A 1119 18.79 14.58 -3.38
C GLY A 1119 19.49 15.86 -2.90
N GLY A 1120 20.37 15.79 -1.90
CA GLY A 1120 21.34 16.85 -1.65
C GLY A 1120 22.48 16.84 -2.66
N ILE A 1121 23.41 17.80 -2.60
CA ILE A 1121 24.66 17.76 -3.37
C ILE A 1121 25.84 17.63 -2.39
N VAL A 1122 26.67 16.61 -2.60
CA VAL A 1122 27.84 16.32 -1.76
C VAL A 1122 29.13 16.60 -2.52
N VAL A 1123 30.07 17.29 -1.88
CA VAL A 1123 31.44 17.46 -2.38
C VAL A 1123 32.42 16.82 -1.41
N GLN A 1124 33.34 16.01 -1.92
CA GLN A 1124 34.36 15.31 -1.13
C GLN A 1124 35.73 15.34 -1.82
N LEU A 1125 36.82 15.09 -1.09
CA LEU A 1125 38.13 14.93 -1.73
C LEU A 1125 38.10 13.83 -2.78
N PHE A 1126 38.74 14.09 -3.92
CA PHE A 1126 38.93 13.08 -4.95
C PHE A 1126 39.90 11.99 -4.48
N THR A 1127 39.52 10.72 -4.63
CA THR A 1127 40.39 9.56 -4.37
C THR A 1127 40.19 8.51 -5.46
N GLU A 1128 41.23 7.72 -5.76
CA GLU A 1128 41.15 6.64 -6.76
C GLU A 1128 40.10 5.55 -6.45
N ALA A 1129 39.61 5.49 -5.20
CA ALA A 1129 38.52 4.59 -4.82
C ALA A 1129 37.16 5.06 -5.38
N ILE A 1130 36.90 6.37 -5.30
CA ILE A 1130 35.66 7.00 -5.78
C ILE A 1130 35.53 6.86 -7.30
N GLU A 1131 36.65 7.02 -8.03
CA GLU A 1131 36.69 6.85 -9.50
C GLU A 1131 36.36 5.40 -9.91
N ARG A 1132 36.91 4.40 -9.21
CA ARG A 1132 36.63 2.98 -9.47
C ARG A 1132 35.22 2.54 -9.05
N GLU A 1133 34.66 3.12 -7.99
CA GLU A 1133 33.26 2.88 -7.64
C GLU A 1133 32.35 3.41 -8.76
N HIS A 1134 32.60 4.62 -9.29
CA HIS A 1134 31.75 5.21 -10.33
C HIS A 1134 31.91 4.55 -11.71
N ASP A 1135 33.12 4.10 -12.08
CA ASP A 1135 33.38 3.32 -13.30
C ASP A 1135 32.78 1.89 -13.25
N SER A 1136 32.24 1.46 -12.10
CA SER A 1136 31.49 0.19 -11.98
C SER A 1136 29.98 0.35 -12.13
N TRP A 1137 29.48 1.58 -12.29
CA TRP A 1137 28.05 1.92 -12.45
C TRP A 1137 27.70 2.46 -13.85
N ASN A 1138 28.71 2.70 -14.70
CA ASN A 1138 28.57 3.04 -16.12
C ASN A 1138 28.96 1.85 -17.02
#